data_AF-A0A5J9WLW7-F1
#
_entry.id   AF-A0A5J9WLW7-F1
#
_cell.length_a   1.000
_cell.length_b   1.000
_cell.length_c   1.000
_cell.angle_alpha   90.00
_cell.angle_beta   90.00
_cell.angle_gamma   90.00
#
_symmetry.space_group_name_H-M   'P 1'
#
loop_
_entity.id
_entity.type
_entity.pdbx_description
1 polymer ?
#
loop_
_entity_poly.entity_id
_entity_poly.type
_entity_poly.pdbx_seq_one_letter_code
_entity_poly.pdbx_strand_id
1 'polypeptide(L)'
;MVRPLHCFALLCASLAFATHAASLHIKLTHVDAREGCTDEERMRSATERTHRRLASTKPARLYENQYIVDYLIGDPLQKAEALLDTASNLVWTQRASCSVCFRQDLPLYDPSASRAARNLTCGDAACAAGVGADVTECGQGVNAGACFVRVLYNAFQKIAGDLSSDEFTFGAEKVTLAFGSVGAADLTTGNLFGASGMMGLGRGPLSLVSQLGETKFSYCLTPFFGNVTNPSHLLVGASAVLSGGAPVTTVPFVKNPTDYPFSTYYYVPLAGISVGTVQLDVPAAAFDVREVRPGKWAGGAVLDTGAPFMSLVDDAFQPLMAELERQLGAAVVRPPKTVLGKRIVPPLVLHFGGAGDVVLPPENYWAPVGDDTTCMAVFSSARKISAPMNETTVIGSFMQQNMQVLYDLGKDVISFQPTDCSNFQPAPPGPPTGRTSTSSIKVKMASSSSSSENATLIAFGCVTANKLAPGSLGGASGVLGLGRGALSLVSQLGATSFSYCLTPYFRDDNVTTSHLFVGGNASGVLSGNASSSPVTSVPFYVPLSGISVGNATLDVPAAAFELRQLVTPSGSSWSGTLVDSGSPFTALVDVAYRALRTELARQIGAASLVPPPDEALDLCVARGDVAKLVPPMVLHFGGGGGDVVVPPENYWVPWDAATACMVVFSSAAGPNATLPMNETTVIGNYMQQDMHMLYDLGNGVLSFQQADCSSV
;
A
#
# COMPACT_ATOMS: atom_id res chain seq x y z
N MET A 1 18.92 -65.58 -38.42
CA MET A 1 19.21 -65.00 -37.09
C MET A 1 18.78 -63.54 -37.13
N VAL A 2 17.59 -63.25 -36.63
CA VAL A 2 17.00 -61.91 -36.63
C VAL A 2 17.18 -61.33 -35.23
N ARG A 3 17.89 -60.20 -35.11
CA ARG A 3 17.90 -59.36 -33.90
C ARG A 3 17.64 -57.90 -34.33
N PRO A 4 16.66 -57.21 -33.73
CA PRO A 4 16.15 -55.92 -34.22
C PRO A 4 16.66 -54.70 -33.43
N LEU A 5 16.40 -53.54 -34.03
CA LEU A 5 16.48 -52.18 -33.49
C LEU A 5 16.08 -52.08 -32.01
N HIS A 6 16.89 -51.38 -31.21
CA HIS A 6 16.51 -50.95 -29.87
C HIS A 6 15.95 -49.52 -29.94
N CYS A 7 14.63 -49.42 -29.79
CA CYS A 7 13.93 -48.19 -29.42
C CYS A 7 14.28 -47.84 -27.96
N PHE A 8 14.76 -46.61 -27.72
CA PHE A 8 14.73 -46.01 -26.40
C PHE A 8 13.31 -45.50 -26.13
N ALA A 9 12.58 -46.20 -25.25
CA ALA A 9 11.33 -45.72 -24.68
C ALA A 9 11.64 -44.84 -23.46
N LEU A 10 11.26 -43.56 -23.52
CA LEU A 10 11.16 -42.67 -22.37
C LEU A 10 10.07 -43.19 -21.43
N LEU A 11 10.45 -43.61 -20.22
CA LEU A 11 9.51 -43.78 -19.12
C LEU A 11 9.13 -42.39 -18.58
N CYS A 12 7.94 -41.90 -18.94
CA CYS A 12 7.22 -40.93 -18.12
C CYS A 12 6.74 -41.65 -16.86
N ALA A 13 7.47 -41.50 -15.76
CA ALA A 13 6.94 -41.83 -14.43
C ALA A 13 5.99 -40.69 -14.02
N SER A 14 4.69 -40.89 -14.21
CA SER A 14 3.65 -40.11 -13.56
C SER A 14 3.69 -40.42 -12.06
N LEU A 15 4.32 -39.55 -11.27
CA LEU A 15 4.09 -39.48 -9.83
C LEU A 15 2.68 -38.92 -9.60
N ALA A 16 1.69 -39.80 -9.59
CA ALA A 16 0.40 -39.49 -9.00
C ALA A 16 0.61 -39.39 -7.49
N PHE A 17 0.71 -38.16 -6.96
CA PHE A 17 0.53 -37.92 -5.54
C PHE A 17 -0.93 -38.26 -5.22
N ALA A 18 -1.16 -39.39 -4.56
CA ALA A 18 -2.41 -39.63 -3.87
C ALA A 18 -2.50 -38.62 -2.71
N THR A 19 -3.13 -37.47 -2.96
CA THR A 19 -3.43 -36.48 -1.92
C THR A 19 -4.49 -37.07 -1.00
N HIS A 20 -4.09 -37.62 0.14
CA HIS A 20 -5.02 -37.80 1.25
C HIS A 20 -5.43 -36.39 1.70
N ALA A 21 -6.69 -36.02 1.50
CA ALA A 21 -7.25 -34.78 2.03
C ALA A 21 -7.18 -34.85 3.56
N ALA A 22 -6.31 -34.04 4.16
CA ALA A 22 -6.16 -33.95 5.60
C ALA A 22 -7.42 -33.32 6.22
N SER A 23 -8.10 -34.05 7.12
CA SER A 23 -9.17 -33.49 7.96
C SER A 23 -8.58 -32.86 9.22
N LEU A 24 -8.96 -31.62 9.54
CA LEU A 24 -8.47 -30.88 10.71
C LEU A 24 -9.63 -30.32 11.53
N HIS A 25 -9.55 -30.42 12.86
CA HIS A 25 -10.46 -29.78 13.81
C HIS A 25 -9.68 -28.83 14.72
N ILE A 26 -10.13 -27.58 14.81
CA ILE A 26 -9.51 -26.51 15.60
C ILE A 26 -10.56 -25.97 16.57
N LYS A 27 -10.19 -25.94 17.86
CA LYS A 27 -10.93 -25.19 18.89
C LYS A 27 -10.56 -23.72 18.81
N LEU A 28 -11.55 -22.85 18.72
CA LEU A 28 -11.41 -21.40 18.68
C LEU A 28 -11.81 -20.82 20.04
N THR A 29 -11.03 -19.88 20.55
CA THR A 29 -11.34 -19.16 21.80
C THR A 29 -11.44 -17.68 21.49
N HIS A 30 -12.46 -17.00 22.02
CA HIS A 30 -12.59 -15.57 21.79
C HIS A 30 -11.39 -14.80 22.35
N VAL A 31 -10.99 -13.72 21.68
CA VAL A 31 -9.79 -12.97 22.01
C VAL A 31 -9.84 -12.35 23.42
N ASP A 32 -11.03 -11.90 23.84
CA ASP A 32 -11.28 -11.33 25.16
C ASP A 32 -11.55 -12.39 26.26
N ALA A 33 -11.49 -13.70 25.94
CA ALA A 33 -11.76 -14.77 26.93
C ALA A 33 -10.60 -15.02 27.91
N ARG A 34 -9.44 -14.38 27.68
CA ARG A 34 -8.24 -14.53 28.53
C ARG A 34 -8.19 -13.54 29.68
N GLU A 35 -9.05 -12.52 29.65
CA GLU A 35 -9.10 -11.45 30.62
C GLU A 35 -10.49 -11.49 31.27
N GLY A 36 -10.56 -11.31 32.59
CA GLY A 36 -11.82 -11.30 33.35
C GLY A 36 -12.68 -10.07 33.09
N CYS A 37 -12.82 -9.68 31.82
CA CYS A 37 -13.56 -8.51 31.37
C CYS A 37 -15.06 -8.70 31.61
N THR A 38 -15.70 -7.62 32.06
CA THR A 38 -17.15 -7.45 32.10
C THR A 38 -17.74 -7.40 30.69
N ASP A 39 -19.05 -7.64 30.57
CA ASP A 39 -19.76 -7.56 29.27
C ASP A 39 -19.58 -6.18 28.61
N GLU A 40 -19.58 -5.11 29.40
CA GLU A 40 -19.39 -3.73 28.93
C GLU A 40 -17.99 -3.52 28.33
N GLU A 41 -16.94 -4.01 29.00
CA GLU A 41 -15.54 -3.89 28.52
C GLU A 41 -15.31 -4.70 27.24
N ARG A 42 -15.89 -5.91 27.18
CA ARG A 42 -15.89 -6.75 25.98
C ARG A 42 -16.55 -6.03 24.81
N MET A 43 -17.67 -5.36 25.08
CA MET A 43 -18.43 -4.65 24.07
C MET A 43 -17.69 -3.41 23.58
N ARG A 44 -17.18 -2.57 24.49
CA ARG A 44 -16.36 -1.41 24.14
C ARG A 44 -15.15 -1.80 23.29
N SER A 45 -14.47 -2.89 23.67
CA SER A 45 -13.32 -3.41 22.93
C SER A 45 -13.70 -3.89 21.53
N ALA A 46 -14.84 -4.58 21.36
CA ALA A 46 -15.33 -5.02 20.06
C ALA A 46 -15.75 -3.84 19.16
N THR A 47 -16.40 -2.81 19.72
CA THR A 47 -16.80 -1.58 19.03
C THR A 47 -15.58 -0.80 18.58
N GLU A 48 -14.61 -0.57 19.47
CA GLU A 48 -13.34 0.07 19.12
C GLU A 48 -12.59 -0.68 18.02
N ARG A 49 -12.53 -2.02 18.07
CA ARG A 49 -11.91 -2.83 17.00
C ARG A 49 -12.63 -2.66 15.67
N THR A 50 -13.95 -2.59 15.68
CA THR A 50 -14.76 -2.39 14.47
C THR A 50 -14.53 -1.00 13.89
N HIS A 51 -14.60 0.06 14.69
CA HIS A 51 -14.28 1.42 14.24
C HIS A 51 -12.84 1.55 13.74
N ARG A 52 -11.88 0.94 14.46
CA ARG A 52 -10.48 0.92 14.05
C ARG A 52 -10.32 0.25 12.70
N ARG A 53 -10.98 -0.88 12.44
CA ARG A 53 -10.93 -1.58 11.15
C ARG A 53 -11.63 -0.81 10.02
N LEU A 54 -12.75 -0.15 10.32
CA LEU A 54 -13.40 0.78 9.40
C LEU A 54 -12.56 2.04 9.15
N ALA A 55 -11.67 2.42 10.06
CA ALA A 55 -10.78 3.58 9.92
C ALA A 55 -9.38 3.23 9.35
N SER A 56 -9.06 1.94 9.13
CA SER A 56 -7.69 1.43 8.96
C SER A 56 -7.50 0.60 7.71
N THR A 57 -7.19 1.22 6.58
CA THR A 57 -6.29 0.65 5.56
C THR A 57 -5.59 1.77 4.80
N LYS A 58 -4.26 1.89 4.95
CA LYS A 58 -3.44 2.77 4.08
C LYS A 58 -2.25 2.00 3.50
N PRO A 59 -2.31 1.55 2.22
CA PRO A 59 -1.15 1.17 1.42
C PRO A 59 -0.15 2.34 1.32
N ALA A 60 1.05 2.12 0.75
CA ALA A 60 2.11 3.14 0.65
C ALA A 60 1.51 4.55 0.42
N ARG A 61 1.66 5.42 1.42
CA ARG A 61 1.06 6.75 1.38
C ARG A 61 1.90 7.60 0.43
N LEU A 62 1.22 8.18 -0.55
CA LEU A 62 1.63 9.44 -1.16
C LEU A 62 1.61 10.50 -0.04
N TYR A 63 2.76 10.81 0.56
CA TYR A 63 2.86 11.88 1.54
C TYR A 63 2.99 13.21 0.78
N GLU A 64 1.83 13.70 0.35
CA GLU A 64 1.54 15.09 -0.08
C GLU A 64 2.65 15.82 -0.88
N ASN A 65 3.15 15.15 -1.94
CA ASN A 65 3.91 15.66 -3.10
C ASN A 65 5.33 15.08 -3.35
N GLN A 66 5.71 13.91 -2.81
CA GLN A 66 6.99 13.24 -3.14
C GLN A 66 6.93 11.70 -3.11
N TYR A 67 7.92 11.02 -3.74
CA TYR A 67 8.02 9.55 -3.77
C TYR A 67 9.05 9.02 -2.77
N ILE A 68 8.61 8.15 -1.88
CA ILE A 68 9.44 7.55 -0.82
C ILE A 68 9.66 6.05 -1.05
N VAL A 69 10.78 5.54 -0.54
CA VAL A 69 11.13 4.12 -0.51
C VAL A 69 11.20 3.64 0.93
N ASP A 70 10.47 2.57 1.22
CA ASP A 70 10.52 1.85 2.49
C ASP A 70 11.67 0.84 2.47
N TYR A 71 12.46 0.79 3.54
CA TYR A 71 13.53 -0.20 3.69
C TYR A 71 13.73 -0.57 5.16
N LEU A 72 14.43 -1.68 5.38
CA LEU A 72 14.87 -2.06 6.73
C LEU A 72 16.38 -1.90 6.83
N ILE A 73 16.87 -1.55 8.02
CA ILE A 73 18.28 -1.36 8.31
C ILE A 73 18.65 -2.04 9.63
N GLY A 74 19.78 -2.74 9.65
CA GLY A 74 20.36 -3.34 10.84
C GLY A 74 19.94 -4.77 11.16
N ASP A 75 20.63 -5.36 12.14
CA ASP A 75 20.35 -6.69 12.68
C ASP A 75 20.32 -6.68 14.22
N PRO A 76 19.14 -6.74 14.88
CA PRO A 76 17.79 -6.88 14.32
C PRO A 76 17.32 -5.68 13.49
N LEU A 77 16.36 -5.94 12.59
CA LEU A 77 15.85 -5.01 11.59
C LEU A 77 15.10 -3.83 12.21
N GLN A 78 15.45 -2.62 11.80
CA GLN A 78 14.79 -1.36 12.11
C GLN A 78 14.14 -0.80 10.85
N LYS A 79 12.97 -0.16 10.99
CA LYS A 79 12.23 0.42 9.84
C LYS A 79 12.75 1.81 9.53
N ALA A 80 12.93 2.10 8.26
CA ALA A 80 13.30 3.42 7.78
C ALA A 80 12.63 3.71 6.43
N GLU A 81 12.52 5.00 6.13
CA GLU A 81 11.90 5.54 4.91
C GLU A 81 12.81 6.62 4.33
N ALA A 82 12.92 6.69 3.01
CA ALA A 82 13.74 7.70 2.35
C ALA A 82 13.08 8.29 1.10
N LEU A 83 13.23 9.59 0.90
CA LEU A 83 12.92 10.24 -0.37
C LEU A 83 13.82 9.67 -1.48
N LEU A 84 13.22 9.34 -2.63
CA LEU A 84 13.96 8.93 -3.81
C LEU A 84 14.51 10.16 -4.54
N ASP A 85 15.81 10.26 -4.74
CA ASP A 85 16.44 11.46 -5.31
C ASP A 85 17.53 11.12 -6.34
N THR A 86 17.23 11.39 -7.62
CA THR A 86 18.15 11.21 -8.76
C THR A 86 19.21 12.30 -8.89
N ALA A 87 19.06 13.42 -8.18
CA ALA A 87 20.02 14.50 -8.15
C ALA A 87 20.93 14.47 -6.90
N SER A 88 20.74 13.53 -5.97
CA SER A 88 21.67 13.34 -4.84
C SER A 88 22.46 12.04 -4.90
N ASN A 89 23.62 12.07 -4.25
CA ASN A 89 24.54 10.93 -4.22
C ASN A 89 24.44 10.13 -2.92
N LEU A 90 24.25 10.74 -1.76
CA LEU A 90 24.35 10.04 -0.48
C LEU A 90 23.03 9.34 -0.10
N VAL A 91 23.08 8.06 0.27
CA VAL A 91 22.03 7.41 1.07
C VAL A 91 22.21 7.81 2.53
N TRP A 92 21.17 8.30 3.21
CA TRP A 92 21.27 8.69 4.62
C TRP A 92 19.94 8.59 5.38
N THR A 93 20.01 8.46 6.70
CA THR A 93 18.86 8.44 7.63
C THR A 93 19.20 9.11 8.97
N GLN A 94 18.22 9.68 9.67
CA GLN A 94 18.42 10.28 11.00
C GLN A 94 18.63 9.23 12.10
N ARG A 95 19.60 9.46 12.98
CA ARG A 95 19.97 8.53 14.06
C ARG A 95 19.42 8.92 15.43
N ALA A 96 19.32 7.95 16.35
CA ALA A 96 18.76 8.13 17.68
C ALA A 96 19.49 9.18 18.55
N SER A 97 20.81 9.33 18.40
CA SER A 97 21.63 10.34 19.09
C SER A 97 21.65 11.70 18.39
N CYS A 98 20.58 12.05 17.68
CA CYS A 98 20.50 13.30 16.95
C CYS A 98 20.28 14.52 17.86
N SER A 99 21.08 15.55 17.63
CA SER A 99 21.06 16.80 18.40
C SER A 99 20.15 17.86 17.78
N VAL A 100 20.01 17.85 16.46
CA VAL A 100 19.18 18.77 15.67
C VAL A 100 18.50 17.95 14.59
N CYS A 101 17.27 17.52 14.80
CA CYS A 101 16.55 16.65 13.85
C CYS A 101 15.16 17.19 13.54
N PHE A 102 14.70 16.92 12.33
CA PHE A 102 13.32 17.18 11.95
C PHE A 102 12.44 16.00 12.38
N ARG A 103 11.14 16.25 12.52
CA ARG A 103 10.16 15.21 12.86
C ARG A 103 10.01 14.24 11.69
N GLN A 104 10.19 12.96 11.97
CA GLN A 104 9.86 11.85 11.08
C GLN A 104 8.75 10.98 11.70
N ASP A 105 8.11 10.13 10.90
CA ASP A 105 6.99 9.29 11.30
C ASP A 105 7.44 7.97 11.94
N LEU A 106 8.53 7.40 11.42
CA LEU A 106 9.16 6.20 11.98
C LEU A 106 10.14 6.56 13.10
N PRO A 107 10.48 5.62 14.01
CA PRO A 107 11.56 5.82 14.98
C PRO A 107 12.91 6.14 14.29
N LEU A 108 13.75 6.89 15.00
CA LEU A 108 15.13 7.16 14.56
C LEU A 108 15.95 5.86 14.51
N TYR A 109 16.87 5.76 13.56
CA TYR A 109 17.78 4.62 13.47
C TYR A 109 18.75 4.59 14.67
N ASP A 110 18.76 3.48 15.41
CA ASP A 110 19.68 3.26 16.52
C ASP A 110 20.82 2.33 16.09
N PRO A 111 22.02 2.85 15.78
CA PRO A 111 23.15 2.01 15.42
C PRO A 111 23.58 1.08 16.56
N SER A 112 23.32 1.42 17.83
CA SER A 112 23.68 0.56 18.97
C SER A 112 22.79 -0.68 19.09
N ALA A 113 21.60 -0.63 18.50
CA ALA A 113 20.66 -1.74 18.44
C ALA A 113 20.98 -2.73 17.30
N SER A 114 21.91 -2.41 16.39
CA SER A 114 22.30 -3.27 15.27
C SER A 114 23.66 -3.93 15.49
N ARG A 115 23.72 -5.25 15.32
CA ARG A 115 24.95 -6.05 15.36
C ARG A 115 25.81 -5.88 14.10
N ALA A 116 25.21 -5.44 13.00
CA ALA A 116 25.88 -5.23 11.72
C ALA A 116 26.36 -3.78 11.53
N ALA A 117 25.96 -2.87 12.42
CA ALA A 117 26.38 -1.48 12.38
C ALA A 117 27.87 -1.32 12.64
N ARG A 118 28.52 -0.52 11.78
CA ARG A 118 29.93 -0.15 11.90
C ARG A 118 30.13 1.29 11.50
N ASN A 119 30.85 2.07 12.30
CA ASN A 119 31.30 3.39 11.89
C ASN A 119 32.49 3.27 10.94
N LEU A 120 32.47 4.03 9.85
CA LEU A 120 33.55 4.04 8.87
C LEU A 120 34.64 5.02 9.30
N THR A 121 35.86 4.68 8.90
CA THR A 121 37.07 5.43 9.17
C THR A 121 37.63 6.04 7.88
N CYS A 122 38.55 6.98 8.00
CA CYS A 122 39.24 7.58 6.86
C CYS A 122 40.00 6.59 5.97
N GLY A 123 40.35 5.41 6.50
CA GLY A 123 40.99 4.35 5.71
C GLY A 123 40.01 3.53 4.88
N ASP A 124 38.71 3.62 5.15
CA ASP A 124 37.69 2.90 4.39
C ASP A 124 37.51 3.51 2.99
N ALA A 125 37.41 2.66 1.98
CA ALA A 125 37.27 3.08 0.58
C ALA A 125 36.04 3.98 0.35
N ALA A 126 34.93 3.69 1.02
CA ALA A 126 33.72 4.51 0.95
C ALA A 126 33.94 5.93 1.50
N CYS A 127 34.75 6.09 2.54
CA CYS A 127 35.10 7.40 3.06
C CYS A 127 35.92 8.18 2.03
N ALA A 128 37.00 7.58 1.50
CA ALA A 128 37.86 8.19 0.50
C ALA A 128 37.10 8.58 -0.78
N ALA A 129 36.12 7.77 -1.18
CA ALA A 129 35.27 8.03 -2.34
C ALA A 129 34.37 9.28 -2.17
N GLY A 130 34.01 9.65 -0.94
CA GLY A 130 33.22 10.85 -0.65
C GLY A 130 34.04 12.14 -0.48
N VAL A 131 35.34 12.03 -0.20
CA VAL A 131 36.21 13.20 0.11
C VAL A 131 36.41 14.06 -1.14
N GLY A 132 36.61 13.45 -2.30
CA GLY A 132 36.74 14.18 -3.58
C GLY A 132 35.44 14.86 -4.05
N ALA A 133 34.33 14.61 -3.36
CA ALA A 133 33.01 15.13 -3.66
C ALA A 133 32.47 16.05 -2.55
N ASP A 134 33.29 16.48 -1.59
CA ASP A 134 32.87 17.27 -0.42
C ASP A 134 31.67 16.68 0.36
N VAL A 135 31.41 15.37 0.21
CA VAL A 135 30.32 14.64 0.90
C VAL A 135 30.81 14.07 2.22
N THR A 136 32.08 13.69 2.28
CA THR A 136 32.72 13.15 3.49
C THR A 136 33.92 13.98 3.90
N GLU A 137 34.20 14.01 5.20
CA GLU A 137 35.32 14.72 5.78
C GLU A 137 36.04 13.84 6.81
N CYS A 138 37.37 13.88 6.78
CA CYS A 138 38.20 13.18 7.74
C CYS A 138 38.45 14.02 8.99
N GLY A 139 37.97 13.51 10.13
CA GLY A 139 38.16 14.13 11.43
C GLY A 139 39.62 14.44 11.75
N GLN A 140 39.84 15.55 12.44
CA GLN A 140 41.14 16.00 12.93
C GLN A 140 41.17 16.01 14.47
N GLY A 141 42.37 16.07 15.06
CA GLY A 141 42.54 16.17 16.51
C GLY A 141 41.96 14.98 17.27
N VAL A 142 41.04 15.22 18.21
CA VAL A 142 40.43 14.16 19.04
C VAL A 142 39.55 13.18 18.24
N ASN A 143 39.13 13.57 17.04
CA ASN A 143 38.35 12.73 16.12
C ASN A 143 39.20 12.20 14.96
N ALA A 144 40.53 12.19 15.12
CA ALA A 144 41.45 11.75 14.06
C ALA A 144 41.10 10.34 13.57
N GLY A 145 40.87 10.21 12.26
CA GLY A 145 40.55 8.94 11.60
C GLY A 145 39.07 8.59 11.51
N ALA A 146 38.17 9.35 12.15
CA ALA A 146 36.72 9.21 11.96
C ALA A 146 36.28 9.80 10.62
N CYS A 147 35.33 9.15 9.94
CA CYS A 147 34.75 9.65 8.70
C CYS A 147 33.38 10.30 8.96
N PHE A 148 33.26 11.59 8.68
CA PHE A 148 32.02 12.32 8.82
C PHE A 148 31.35 12.51 7.47
N VAL A 149 30.02 12.64 7.46
CA VAL A 149 29.26 13.10 6.30
C VAL A 149 28.80 14.53 6.51
N ARG A 150 28.85 15.33 5.44
CA ARG A 150 28.26 16.67 5.39
C ARG A 150 27.75 16.92 3.99
N VAL A 151 26.47 17.25 3.86
CA VAL A 151 25.87 17.58 2.57
C VAL A 151 25.14 18.91 2.69
N LEU A 152 25.36 19.78 1.71
CA LEU A 152 24.68 21.06 1.54
C LEU A 152 23.74 20.93 0.34
N TYR A 153 22.43 20.90 0.59
CA TYR A 153 21.43 20.88 -0.49
C TYR A 153 21.24 22.28 -1.07
N ASN A 154 21.32 23.29 -0.20
CA ASN A 154 21.38 24.67 -0.61
C ASN A 154 22.01 25.56 0.47
N ALA A 155 21.93 26.88 0.31
CA ALA A 155 22.52 27.86 1.23
C ALA A 155 22.01 27.76 2.68
N PHE A 156 20.84 27.16 2.91
CA PHE A 156 20.18 27.10 4.21
C PHE A 156 19.90 25.66 4.68
N GLN A 157 20.01 24.67 3.80
CA GLN A 157 19.66 23.28 4.10
C GLN A 157 20.87 22.37 4.07
N LYS A 158 21.13 21.69 5.20
CA LYS A 158 22.30 20.83 5.35
C LYS A 158 22.04 19.66 6.29
N ILE A 159 22.80 18.59 6.07
CA ILE A 159 22.89 17.45 6.99
C ILE A 159 24.34 17.24 7.41
N ALA A 160 24.53 16.70 8.61
CA ALA A 160 25.83 16.28 9.13
C ALA A 160 25.69 15.05 10.04
N GLY A 161 26.69 14.19 10.02
CA GLY A 161 26.70 12.96 10.81
C GLY A 161 27.96 12.14 10.60
N ASP A 162 27.88 10.86 10.92
CA ASP A 162 28.96 9.91 10.69
C ASP A 162 28.70 9.16 9.38
N LEU A 163 29.76 8.82 8.65
CA LEU A 163 29.66 7.80 7.61
C LEU A 163 29.72 6.43 8.29
N SER A 164 28.67 5.64 8.10
CA SER A 164 28.52 4.31 8.72
C SER A 164 28.23 3.26 7.66
N SER A 165 28.34 1.99 8.03
CA SER A 165 27.86 0.86 7.23
C SER A 165 26.96 -0.04 8.07
N ASP A 166 25.90 -0.55 7.46
CA ASP A 166 25.00 -1.54 8.08
C ASP A 166 24.33 -2.38 6.98
N GLU A 167 23.60 -3.43 7.37
CA GLU A 167 22.82 -4.27 6.46
C GLU A 167 21.46 -3.61 6.16
N PHE A 168 21.22 -3.30 4.89
CA PHE A 168 19.95 -2.82 4.36
C PHE A 168 19.18 -3.99 3.74
N THR A 169 17.88 -4.06 3.99
CA THR A 169 16.99 -5.06 3.39
C THR A 169 15.95 -4.36 2.51
N PHE A 170 15.90 -4.76 1.23
CA PHE A 170 14.92 -4.32 0.24
C PHE A 170 14.09 -5.52 -0.23
N GLY A 171 12.85 -5.63 0.25
CA GLY A 171 12.02 -6.81 -0.01
C GLY A 171 12.69 -8.08 0.54
N ALA A 172 13.12 -8.98 -0.34
CA ALA A 172 13.83 -10.21 0.02
C ALA A 172 15.37 -10.08 -0.02
N GLU A 173 15.89 -9.00 -0.60
CA GLU A 173 17.32 -8.80 -0.83
C GLU A 173 17.98 -8.09 0.35
N LYS A 174 19.22 -8.49 0.66
CA LYS A 174 20.04 -7.92 1.74
C LYS A 174 21.38 -7.45 1.19
N VAL A 175 21.74 -6.22 1.51
CA VAL A 175 22.95 -5.57 0.99
C VAL A 175 23.60 -4.73 2.09
N THR A 176 24.93 -4.72 2.16
CA THR A 176 25.64 -3.82 3.07
C THR A 176 25.93 -2.51 2.34
N LEU A 177 25.43 -1.39 2.87
CA LEU A 177 25.66 -0.06 2.29
C LEU A 177 26.47 0.80 3.24
N ALA A 178 27.32 1.65 2.69
CA ALA A 178 27.84 2.84 3.34
C ALA A 178 26.81 3.98 3.22
N PHE A 179 26.46 4.61 4.33
CA PHE A 179 25.40 5.61 4.40
C PHE A 179 25.69 6.67 5.46
N GLY A 180 25.03 7.81 5.35
CA GLY A 180 25.07 8.85 6.37
C GLY A 180 24.19 8.50 7.57
N SER A 181 24.81 8.24 8.73
CA SER A 181 24.12 8.19 10.02
C SER A 181 24.01 9.62 10.58
N VAL A 182 22.91 10.29 10.27
CA VAL A 182 22.77 11.74 10.44
C VAL A 182 22.41 12.10 11.88
N GLY A 183 23.27 12.89 12.52
CA GLY A 183 23.09 13.40 13.89
C GLY A 183 22.71 14.88 13.98
N ALA A 184 22.69 15.58 12.84
CA ALA A 184 22.19 16.94 12.70
C ALA A 184 21.64 17.17 11.29
N ALA A 185 20.39 17.61 11.17
CA ALA A 185 19.72 17.94 9.93
C ALA A 185 18.99 19.29 10.10
N ASP A 186 19.49 20.31 9.41
CA ASP A 186 18.88 21.63 9.32
C ASP A 186 18.14 21.69 7.99
N LEU A 187 16.95 21.08 7.96
CA LEU A 187 16.07 21.04 6.80
C LEU A 187 14.80 21.84 7.12
N THR A 188 14.24 22.56 6.15
CA THR A 188 13.00 23.30 6.39
C THR A 188 11.85 22.33 6.73
N THR A 189 11.04 22.71 7.71
CA THR A 189 9.92 21.90 8.19
C THR A 189 8.97 21.55 7.03
N GLY A 190 8.75 20.26 6.78
CA GLY A 190 7.94 19.76 5.65
C GLY A 190 8.73 19.17 4.49
N ASN A 191 10.07 19.31 4.44
CA ASN A 191 10.87 18.90 3.26
C ASN A 191 10.96 17.40 2.94
N LEU A 192 10.70 16.53 3.90
CA LEU A 192 10.75 15.08 3.72
C LEU A 192 9.44 14.40 4.14
N PHE A 193 8.41 15.19 4.45
CA PHE A 193 7.04 14.76 4.72
C PHE A 193 6.88 13.50 5.62
N GLY A 194 7.74 13.35 6.64
CA GLY A 194 7.70 12.23 7.58
C GLY A 194 8.75 11.14 7.32
N ALA A 195 9.43 11.12 6.17
CA ALA A 195 10.49 10.16 5.86
C ALA A 195 11.73 10.35 6.75
N SER A 196 12.46 9.27 7.03
CA SER A 196 13.64 9.28 7.89
C SER A 196 14.92 9.81 7.24
N GLY A 197 14.94 9.95 5.90
CA GLY A 197 16.09 10.45 5.15
C GLY A 197 15.90 10.43 3.63
N MET A 198 16.97 10.13 2.89
CA MET A 198 17.01 10.19 1.42
C MET A 198 17.87 9.06 0.83
N MET A 199 17.49 8.65 -0.38
CA MET A 199 18.14 7.60 -1.14
C MET A 199 18.66 8.18 -2.45
N GLY A 200 19.93 8.57 -2.44
CA GLY A 200 20.60 9.11 -3.62
C GLY A 200 20.80 8.08 -4.72
N LEU A 201 20.38 8.43 -5.94
CA LEU A 201 20.55 7.64 -7.16
C LEU A 201 21.51 8.30 -8.18
N GLY A 202 22.19 9.38 -7.80
CA GLY A 202 23.15 10.09 -8.64
C GLY A 202 24.36 9.26 -9.08
N ARG A 203 25.21 9.84 -9.93
CA ARG A 203 26.38 9.17 -10.53
C ARG A 203 27.60 9.05 -9.60
N GLY A 204 27.47 9.47 -8.35
CA GLY A 204 28.58 9.43 -7.42
C GLY A 204 28.76 8.03 -6.79
N PRO A 205 29.89 7.81 -6.11
CA PRO A 205 30.26 6.49 -5.58
C PRO A 205 29.48 6.06 -4.33
N LEU A 206 28.72 6.98 -3.71
CA LEU A 206 27.93 6.71 -2.50
C LEU A 206 26.43 6.55 -2.80
N SER A 207 26.03 6.57 -4.09
CA SER A 207 24.66 6.31 -4.49
C SER A 207 24.31 4.85 -4.36
N LEU A 208 23.01 4.56 -4.21
CA LEU A 208 22.52 3.19 -4.11
C LEU A 208 23.01 2.34 -5.31
N VAL A 209 22.87 2.89 -6.52
CA VAL A 209 23.20 2.19 -7.78
C VAL A 209 24.69 1.83 -7.83
N SER A 210 25.56 2.79 -7.51
CA SER A 210 27.02 2.57 -7.49
C SER A 210 27.44 1.56 -6.43
N GLN A 211 26.85 1.63 -5.23
CA GLN A 211 27.19 0.72 -4.13
C GLN A 211 26.72 -0.73 -4.39
N LEU A 212 25.63 -0.90 -5.14
CA LEU A 212 25.18 -2.21 -5.61
C LEU A 212 26.04 -2.77 -6.75
N GLY A 213 26.94 -1.96 -7.34
CA GLY A 213 27.72 -2.34 -8.51
C GLY A 213 26.89 -2.46 -9.79
N GLU A 214 25.69 -1.87 -9.78
CA GLU A 214 24.76 -1.95 -10.89
C GLU A 214 24.94 -0.80 -11.87
N THR A 215 24.64 -1.04 -13.14
CA THR A 215 24.81 -0.03 -14.21
C THR A 215 23.48 0.45 -14.76
N LYS A 216 22.36 -0.02 -14.19
CA LYS A 216 21.01 0.31 -14.65
C LYS A 216 20.06 0.45 -13.49
N PHE A 217 19.14 1.37 -13.63
CA PHE A 217 17.94 1.42 -12.80
C PHE A 217 16.80 2.06 -13.59
N SER A 218 15.57 1.72 -13.24
CA SER A 218 14.40 2.36 -13.80
C SER A 218 13.34 2.57 -12.74
N TYR A 219 12.49 3.56 -12.93
CA TYR A 219 11.29 3.71 -12.12
C TYR A 219 10.04 3.89 -12.96
N CYS A 220 8.90 3.55 -12.37
CA CYS A 220 7.57 3.90 -12.88
C CYS A 220 6.82 4.61 -11.75
N LEU A 221 6.67 5.92 -11.88
CA LEU A 221 6.07 6.78 -10.87
C LEU A 221 4.57 6.90 -11.09
N THR A 222 3.79 6.52 -10.08
CA THR A 222 2.32 6.64 -10.09
C THR A 222 1.90 8.10 -10.02
N PRO A 223 0.76 8.49 -10.62
CA PRO A 223 0.28 9.87 -10.59
C PRO A 223 0.21 10.49 -9.19
N PHE A 224 0.57 11.78 -9.07
CA PHE A 224 0.44 12.58 -7.84
C PHE A 224 -1.01 12.80 -7.43
N PHE A 225 -1.92 12.86 -8.41
CA PHE A 225 -3.33 13.15 -8.21
C PHE A 225 -4.18 11.99 -8.72
N GLY A 226 -5.30 11.74 -8.03
CA GLY A 226 -6.01 10.47 -8.13
C GLY A 226 -5.57 9.55 -7.00
N ASN A 227 -6.47 8.69 -6.53
CA ASN A 227 -6.25 7.91 -5.31
C ASN A 227 -5.41 6.64 -5.62
N VAL A 228 -4.33 6.65 -6.40
CA VAL A 228 -3.65 5.39 -6.81
C VAL A 228 -3.27 4.49 -5.59
N THR A 229 -3.73 3.22 -5.53
CA THR A 229 -3.42 2.25 -4.44
C THR A 229 -2.18 1.42 -4.72
N ASN A 230 -1.87 1.20 -6.00
CA ASN A 230 -0.69 0.45 -6.39
C ASN A 230 0.55 1.33 -6.19
N PRO A 231 1.64 0.79 -5.65
CA PRO A 231 2.83 1.57 -5.38
C PRO A 231 3.56 1.95 -6.67
N SER A 232 4.34 3.03 -6.63
CA SER A 232 5.40 3.25 -7.62
C SER A 232 6.47 2.15 -7.51
N HIS A 233 7.18 1.91 -8.60
CA HIS A 233 8.21 0.86 -8.66
C HIS A 233 9.58 1.45 -8.96
N LEU A 234 10.59 1.07 -8.18
CA LEU A 234 12.01 1.22 -8.49
C LEU A 234 12.58 -0.16 -8.79
N LEU A 235 13.28 -0.28 -9.92
CA LEU A 235 13.94 -1.49 -10.37
C LEU A 235 15.42 -1.19 -10.57
N VAL A 236 16.29 -2.05 -10.06
CA VAL A 236 17.75 -1.87 -10.15
C VAL A 236 18.38 -3.11 -10.80
N GLY A 237 19.44 -2.89 -11.56
CA GLY A 237 20.22 -3.94 -12.21
C GLY A 237 19.46 -4.68 -13.31
N ALA A 238 19.57 -6.00 -13.33
CA ALA A 238 18.99 -6.84 -14.39
C ALA A 238 17.45 -6.73 -14.50
N SER A 239 16.76 -6.30 -13.44
CA SER A 239 15.32 -6.08 -13.44
C SER A 239 14.90 -4.76 -14.09
N ALA A 240 15.82 -3.82 -14.28
CA ALA A 240 15.57 -2.51 -14.89
C ALA A 240 15.44 -2.62 -16.42
N VAL A 241 14.36 -3.25 -16.86
CA VAL A 241 14.03 -3.47 -18.27
C VAL A 241 12.76 -2.70 -18.60
N LEU A 242 12.74 -2.03 -19.76
CA LEU A 242 11.54 -1.41 -20.28
C LEU A 242 10.49 -2.47 -20.58
N SER A 243 9.30 -2.29 -20.03
CA SER A 243 8.18 -3.21 -20.17
C SER A 243 6.98 -2.44 -20.70
N GLY A 244 6.62 -2.68 -21.96
CA GLY A 244 5.48 -2.02 -22.59
C GLY A 244 5.54 -2.01 -24.11
N GLY A 245 4.40 -1.80 -24.76
CA GLY A 245 4.29 -1.67 -26.21
C GLY A 245 4.37 -0.23 -26.73
N ALA A 246 4.47 0.76 -25.84
CA ALA A 246 4.55 2.17 -26.23
C ALA A 246 5.91 2.49 -26.87
N PRO A 247 5.97 3.47 -27.81
CA PRO A 247 7.23 3.97 -28.35
C PRO A 247 8.18 4.43 -27.24
N VAL A 248 9.47 4.15 -27.43
CA VAL A 248 10.53 4.52 -26.49
C VAL A 248 11.36 5.63 -27.11
N THR A 249 11.49 6.75 -26.39
CA THR A 249 12.45 7.82 -26.73
C THR A 249 13.72 7.58 -25.92
N THR A 250 14.86 7.38 -26.58
CA THR A 250 16.15 7.16 -25.91
C THR A 250 17.12 8.27 -26.31
N VAL A 251 17.71 8.93 -25.32
CA VAL A 251 18.61 10.06 -25.52
C VAL A 251 19.92 9.82 -24.77
N PRO A 252 21.07 10.26 -25.33
CA PRO A 252 22.34 10.20 -24.61
C PRO A 252 22.32 11.22 -23.46
N PHE A 253 23.04 10.92 -22.38
CA PHE A 253 23.31 11.94 -21.38
C PHE A 253 24.27 13.00 -21.95
N VAL A 254 24.12 14.24 -21.47
CA VAL A 254 25.12 15.29 -21.72
C VAL A 254 26.35 14.98 -20.88
N LYS A 255 27.53 15.27 -21.42
CA LYS A 255 28.78 15.10 -20.69
C LYS A 255 28.80 16.00 -19.46
N ASN A 256 28.90 15.38 -18.29
CA ASN A 256 28.95 16.10 -17.02
C ASN A 256 30.24 16.94 -16.89
N PRO A 257 30.15 18.08 -16.18
CA PRO A 257 31.30 18.72 -15.57
C PRO A 257 32.08 17.76 -14.65
N THR A 258 33.35 18.06 -14.41
CA THR A 258 34.17 17.26 -13.47
C THR A 258 33.99 17.68 -12.01
N ASP A 259 33.55 18.92 -11.77
CA ASP A 259 33.42 19.49 -10.42
C ASP A 259 32.15 19.02 -9.71
N TYR A 260 32.26 18.69 -8.43
CA TYR A 260 31.10 18.40 -7.57
C TYR A 260 30.30 19.68 -7.23
N PRO A 261 28.97 19.62 -7.09
CA PRO A 261 28.08 18.45 -7.27
C PRO A 261 27.71 18.14 -8.72
N PHE A 262 28.09 19.00 -9.67
CA PHE A 262 27.68 18.93 -11.08
C PHE A 262 28.11 17.64 -11.78
N SER A 263 29.21 17.02 -11.35
CA SER A 263 29.68 15.73 -11.86
C SER A 263 28.74 14.56 -11.56
N THR A 264 27.81 14.71 -10.61
CA THR A 264 26.95 13.61 -10.15
C THR A 264 25.54 13.60 -10.76
N TYR A 265 25.13 14.65 -11.45
CA TYR A 265 23.77 14.78 -12.00
C TYR A 265 23.56 13.99 -13.29
N TYR A 266 22.31 13.80 -13.68
CA TYR A 266 21.94 13.22 -14.97
C TYR A 266 21.48 14.33 -15.93
N TYR A 267 22.42 14.94 -16.65
CA TYR A 267 22.07 15.97 -17.63
C TYR A 267 21.53 15.36 -18.92
N VAL A 268 20.44 15.94 -19.44
CA VAL A 268 19.80 15.55 -20.70
C VAL A 268 19.88 16.67 -21.74
N PRO A 269 19.96 16.34 -23.04
CA PRO A 269 20.21 17.32 -24.09
C PRO A 269 18.90 18.01 -24.53
N LEU A 270 18.24 18.72 -23.61
CA LEU A 270 17.02 19.47 -23.92
C LEU A 270 17.37 20.60 -24.90
N ALA A 271 16.76 20.59 -26.07
CA ALA A 271 17.03 21.52 -27.17
C ALA A 271 15.91 22.55 -27.38
N GLY A 272 14.70 22.27 -26.88
CA GLY A 272 13.56 23.16 -27.06
C GLY A 272 12.28 22.62 -26.43
N ILE A 273 11.23 23.44 -26.46
CA ILE A 273 9.92 23.11 -25.90
C ILE A 273 8.82 23.54 -26.89
N SER A 274 7.76 22.75 -27.00
CA SER A 274 6.52 23.12 -27.72
C SER A 274 5.29 23.05 -26.83
N VAL A 275 4.30 23.90 -27.11
CA VAL A 275 2.94 23.83 -26.54
C VAL A 275 1.98 23.37 -27.62
N GLY A 276 1.52 22.12 -27.53
CA GLY A 276 0.79 21.47 -28.61
C GLY A 276 1.66 21.36 -29.86
N THR A 277 1.28 22.05 -30.93
CA THR A 277 2.02 22.08 -32.19
C THR A 277 2.90 23.33 -32.36
N VAL A 278 2.91 24.24 -31.38
CA VAL A 278 3.63 25.51 -31.46
C VAL A 278 4.98 25.38 -30.77
N GLN A 279 6.05 25.41 -31.57
CA GLN A 279 7.42 25.51 -31.09
C GLN A 279 7.65 26.87 -30.44
N LEU A 280 8.16 26.86 -29.21
CA LEU A 280 8.51 28.08 -28.50
C LEU A 280 9.83 28.65 -29.03
N ASP A 281 9.92 29.98 -29.10
CA ASP A 281 11.14 30.71 -29.43
C ASP A 281 12.08 30.73 -28.22
N VAL A 282 12.79 29.62 -28.03
CA VAL A 282 13.78 29.45 -26.95
C VAL A 282 15.17 29.38 -27.59
N PRO A 283 16.13 30.21 -27.16
CA PRO A 283 17.50 30.12 -27.63
C PRO A 283 18.06 28.72 -27.34
N ALA A 284 18.67 28.05 -28.33
CA ALA A 284 19.22 26.71 -28.15
C ALA A 284 20.23 26.63 -26.97
N ALA A 285 21.00 27.70 -26.77
CA ALA A 285 21.99 27.80 -25.69
C ALA A 285 21.38 27.99 -24.28
N ALA A 286 20.06 28.20 -24.17
CA ALA A 286 19.39 28.40 -22.88
C ALA A 286 19.55 27.18 -21.95
N PHE A 287 19.71 25.98 -22.54
CA PHE A 287 19.86 24.72 -21.82
C PHE A 287 21.31 24.21 -21.74
N ASP A 288 22.29 24.96 -22.26
CA ASP A 288 23.69 24.52 -22.24
C ASP A 288 24.27 24.51 -20.83
N VAL A 289 25.00 23.45 -20.50
CA VAL A 289 25.82 23.39 -19.29
C VAL A 289 27.05 24.27 -19.50
N ARG A 290 27.19 25.32 -18.70
CA ARG A 290 28.25 26.32 -18.84
C ARG A 290 29.00 26.55 -17.55
N GLU A 291 30.31 26.72 -17.65
CA GLU A 291 31.13 27.15 -16.52
C GLU A 291 30.96 28.67 -16.35
N VAL A 292 30.36 29.09 -15.23
CA VAL A 292 30.13 30.51 -14.94
C VAL A 292 31.33 31.15 -14.26
N ARG A 293 32.07 30.36 -13.48
CA ARG A 293 33.35 30.69 -12.83
C ARG A 293 34.13 29.38 -12.60
N PRO A 294 35.46 29.43 -12.38
CA PRO A 294 36.26 28.23 -12.14
C PRO A 294 35.63 27.28 -11.11
N GLY A 295 35.30 26.07 -11.56
CA GLY A 295 34.70 25.02 -10.73
C GLY A 295 33.23 25.24 -10.34
N LYS A 296 32.54 26.20 -10.98
CA LYS A 296 31.11 26.49 -10.77
C LYS A 296 30.39 26.52 -12.11
N TRP A 297 29.34 25.71 -12.19
CA TRP A 297 28.58 25.48 -13.41
C TRP A 297 27.14 25.96 -13.24
N ALA A 298 26.50 26.31 -14.35
CA ALA A 298 25.09 26.70 -14.44
C ALA A 298 24.49 26.18 -15.76
N GLY A 299 23.18 26.31 -15.93
CA GLY A 299 22.50 25.78 -17.11
C GLY A 299 22.29 24.27 -17.03
N GLY A 300 22.06 23.65 -18.18
CA GLY A 300 21.68 22.24 -18.27
C GLY A 300 20.20 21.99 -18.01
N ALA A 301 19.76 20.78 -18.39
CA ALA A 301 18.50 20.19 -17.97
C ALA A 301 18.78 18.86 -17.25
N VAL A 302 18.20 18.66 -16.07
CA VAL A 302 18.34 17.44 -15.26
C VAL A 302 16.99 16.83 -14.92
N LEU A 303 16.94 15.52 -14.71
CA LEU A 303 15.79 14.85 -14.12
C LEU A 303 16.03 14.64 -12.62
N ASP A 304 15.11 15.14 -11.81
CA ASP A 304 15.24 15.13 -10.36
C ASP A 304 13.94 14.60 -9.73
N THR A 305 14.00 13.42 -9.12
CA THR A 305 12.85 12.87 -8.40
C THR A 305 12.64 13.51 -7.02
N GLY A 306 13.68 14.13 -6.45
CA GLY A 306 13.64 14.85 -5.18
C GLY A 306 12.97 16.24 -5.29
N ALA A 307 12.90 16.79 -6.51
CA ALA A 307 12.12 17.99 -6.83
C ALA A 307 10.76 17.60 -7.44
N PRO A 308 9.60 17.97 -6.86
CA PRO A 308 8.31 17.60 -7.44
C PRO A 308 7.99 18.35 -8.73
N PHE A 309 8.22 19.67 -8.76
CA PHE A 309 7.79 20.54 -9.86
C PHE A 309 8.95 20.95 -10.76
N MET A 310 8.63 21.38 -11.98
CA MET A 310 9.65 21.82 -12.92
C MET A 310 10.15 23.23 -12.59
N SER A 311 11.46 23.38 -12.42
CA SER A 311 12.14 24.67 -12.52
C SER A 311 12.63 24.83 -13.95
N LEU A 312 12.20 25.87 -14.65
CA LEU A 312 12.57 26.12 -16.04
C LEU A 312 13.43 27.39 -16.13
N VAL A 313 14.50 27.35 -16.93
CA VAL A 313 15.32 28.55 -17.19
C VAL A 313 14.44 29.69 -17.71
N ASP A 314 14.72 30.91 -17.25
CA ASP A 314 13.82 32.05 -17.49
C ASP A 314 13.61 32.32 -18.99
N ASP A 315 14.67 32.17 -19.79
CA ASP A 315 14.63 32.28 -21.26
C ASP A 315 13.65 31.31 -21.93
N ALA A 316 13.33 30.19 -21.29
CA ALA A 316 12.32 29.23 -21.76
C ALA A 316 10.97 29.38 -21.04
N PHE A 317 10.97 29.85 -19.79
CA PHE A 317 9.76 30.07 -19.01
C PHE A 317 8.92 31.24 -19.56
N GLN A 318 9.53 32.35 -19.97
CA GLN A 318 8.78 33.50 -20.48
C GLN A 318 8.03 33.17 -21.79
N PRO A 319 8.65 32.54 -22.81
CA PRO A 319 7.93 32.09 -24.01
C PRO A 319 6.83 31.07 -23.72
N LEU A 320 7.06 30.14 -22.77
CA LEU A 320 6.05 29.17 -22.36
C LEU A 320 4.81 29.85 -21.79
N MET A 321 5.00 30.80 -20.87
CA MET A 321 3.90 31.56 -20.28
C MET A 321 3.14 32.36 -21.34
N ALA A 322 3.85 33.06 -22.22
CA ALA A 322 3.24 33.85 -23.29
C ALA A 322 2.39 32.99 -24.24
N GLU A 323 2.87 31.80 -24.60
CA GLU A 323 2.13 30.90 -25.49
C GLU A 323 0.93 30.25 -24.81
N LEU A 324 1.05 29.85 -23.54
CA LEU A 324 -0.08 29.36 -22.75
C LEU A 324 -1.15 30.43 -22.56
N GLU A 325 -0.76 31.67 -22.27
CA GLU A 325 -1.69 32.81 -22.20
C GLU A 325 -2.38 33.06 -23.54
N ARG A 326 -1.64 32.94 -24.66
CA ARG A 326 -2.19 33.08 -26.01
C ARG A 326 -3.20 31.97 -26.35
N GLN A 327 -2.91 30.72 -26.02
CA GLN A 327 -3.78 29.57 -26.33
C GLN A 327 -5.00 29.49 -25.39
N LEU A 328 -4.82 29.81 -24.10
CA LEU A 328 -5.88 29.72 -23.08
C LEU A 328 -6.74 30.99 -22.99
N GLY A 329 -6.21 32.16 -23.38
CA GLY A 329 -6.92 33.43 -23.43
C GLY A 329 -7.47 33.89 -22.07
N ALA A 330 -8.74 34.33 -22.04
CA ALA A 330 -9.41 34.82 -20.83
C ALA A 330 -9.57 33.77 -19.70
N ALA A 331 -9.16 32.53 -19.92
CA ALA A 331 -9.17 31.44 -18.94
C ALA A 331 -7.95 31.49 -17.99
N VAL A 332 -6.92 32.28 -18.30
CA VAL A 332 -5.79 32.48 -17.39
C VAL A 332 -6.17 33.52 -16.33
N VAL A 333 -6.38 33.06 -15.10
CA VAL A 333 -6.66 33.92 -13.94
C VAL A 333 -5.35 34.10 -13.15
N ARG A 334 -5.03 35.33 -12.72
CA ARG A 334 -3.98 35.52 -11.71
C ARG A 334 -4.48 34.92 -10.38
N PRO A 335 -3.62 34.32 -9.54
CA PRO A 335 -4.09 33.73 -8.29
C PRO A 335 -4.69 34.84 -7.40
N PRO A 336 -5.91 34.73 -6.81
CA PRO A 336 -6.85 33.60 -6.72
C PRO A 336 -8.32 33.90 -7.17
N LYS A 337 -9.18 32.86 -7.09
CA LYS A 337 -10.66 32.82 -7.25
C LYS A 337 -11.18 32.87 -8.69
N THR A 338 -11.17 31.73 -9.41
CA THR A 338 -12.34 31.08 -10.04
C THR A 338 -11.95 30.14 -11.20
N VAL A 339 -12.50 28.92 -11.11
CA VAL A 339 -12.89 27.92 -12.12
C VAL A 339 -12.21 27.90 -13.50
N LEU A 340 -11.48 26.82 -13.79
CA LEU A 340 -11.29 26.31 -15.15
C LEU A 340 -12.32 25.22 -15.43
N GLY A 341 -13.38 25.57 -16.17
CA GLY A 341 -14.32 24.56 -16.69
C GLY A 341 -13.64 23.69 -17.76
N LYS A 342 -14.01 22.40 -17.82
CA LYS A 342 -13.54 21.37 -18.77
C LYS A 342 -13.16 21.95 -20.15
N ARG A 343 -11.88 22.23 -20.37
CA ARG A 343 -11.30 22.58 -21.68
C ARG A 343 -9.98 21.85 -21.88
N ILE A 344 -9.69 21.55 -23.14
CA ILE A 344 -8.51 20.78 -23.58
C ILE A 344 -7.28 21.66 -23.38
N VAL A 345 -6.43 21.28 -22.43
CA VAL A 345 -5.09 21.85 -22.24
C VAL A 345 -4.15 21.16 -23.25
N PRO A 346 -3.30 21.89 -23.98
CA PRO A 346 -2.37 21.29 -24.94
C PRO A 346 -1.32 20.41 -24.22
N PRO A 347 -0.72 19.39 -24.86
CA PRO A 347 0.45 18.73 -24.31
C PRO A 347 1.67 19.67 -24.34
N LEU A 348 2.60 19.49 -23.39
CA LEU A 348 3.92 20.12 -23.43
C LEU A 348 4.90 19.12 -24.06
N VAL A 349 5.67 19.51 -25.07
CA VAL A 349 6.64 18.61 -25.72
C VAL A 349 8.05 19.07 -25.38
N LEU A 350 8.85 18.17 -24.84
CA LEU A 350 10.28 18.36 -24.60
C LEU A 350 11.06 17.80 -25.80
N HIS A 351 11.79 18.67 -26.49
CA HIS A 351 12.58 18.28 -27.65
C HIS A 351 14.01 17.99 -27.23
N PHE A 352 14.50 16.77 -27.47
CA PHE A 352 15.90 16.41 -27.25
C PHE A 352 16.72 16.45 -28.54
N GLY A 353 16.32 17.32 -29.47
CA GLY A 353 16.92 17.46 -30.80
C GLY A 353 16.73 16.21 -31.64
N GLY A 354 17.75 15.82 -32.41
CA GLY A 354 17.71 14.64 -33.29
C GLY A 354 17.56 13.29 -32.58
N ALA A 355 17.52 13.26 -31.24
CA ALA A 355 17.33 12.05 -30.43
C ALA A 355 15.85 11.73 -30.15
N GLY A 356 14.93 12.65 -30.46
CA GLY A 356 13.49 12.47 -30.34
C GLY A 356 12.83 13.36 -29.29
N ASP A 357 11.52 13.20 -29.17
CA ASP A 357 10.66 14.04 -28.35
C ASP A 357 10.06 13.24 -27.19
N VAL A 358 9.81 13.93 -26.07
CA VAL A 358 9.00 13.42 -24.97
C VAL A 358 7.77 14.31 -24.83
N VAL A 359 6.59 13.70 -24.99
CA VAL A 359 5.31 14.38 -24.88
C VAL A 359 4.80 14.24 -23.45
N LEU A 360 4.64 15.36 -22.77
CA LEU A 360 4.05 15.46 -21.45
C LEU A 360 2.57 15.85 -21.59
N PRO A 361 1.64 14.95 -21.22
CA PRO A 361 0.23 15.30 -21.24
C PRO A 361 -0.09 16.29 -20.10
N PRO A 362 -1.23 17.01 -20.14
CA PRO A 362 -1.59 18.04 -19.16
C PRO A 362 -1.44 17.61 -17.70
N GLU A 363 -1.78 16.36 -17.37
CA GLU A 363 -1.67 15.80 -16.02
C GLU A 363 -0.24 15.81 -15.47
N ASN A 364 0.80 15.83 -16.33
CA ASN A 364 2.21 15.88 -15.93
C ASN A 364 2.69 17.30 -15.58
N TYR A 365 1.88 18.35 -15.81
CA TYR A 365 2.31 19.72 -15.54
C TYR A 365 1.19 20.68 -15.09
N TRP A 366 -0.04 20.19 -14.88
CA TRP A 366 -1.15 20.91 -14.26
C TRP A 366 -1.65 20.19 -13.00
N ALA A 367 -1.54 20.88 -11.86
CA ALA A 367 -1.93 20.37 -10.55
C ALA A 367 -3.28 20.95 -10.08
N PRO A 368 -4.22 20.14 -9.57
CA PRO A 368 -5.43 20.65 -8.92
C PRO A 368 -5.12 21.31 -7.58
N VAL A 369 -5.74 22.46 -7.30
CA VAL A 369 -5.55 23.27 -6.07
C VAL A 369 -6.90 23.54 -5.36
N GLY A 370 -7.97 22.89 -5.80
CA GLY A 370 -9.32 22.95 -5.23
C GLY A 370 -10.33 22.25 -6.14
N ASP A 371 -11.62 22.25 -5.76
CA ASP A 371 -12.67 21.49 -6.48
C ASP A 371 -12.80 21.87 -7.97
N ASP A 372 -12.49 23.12 -8.31
CA ASP A 372 -12.66 23.66 -9.67
C ASP A 372 -11.41 24.38 -10.23
N THR A 373 -10.25 24.31 -9.57
CA THR A 373 -9.06 25.10 -9.95
C THR A 373 -7.84 24.22 -10.18
N THR A 374 -7.16 24.40 -11.32
CA THR A 374 -5.86 23.81 -11.63
C THR A 374 -4.81 24.89 -11.87
N CYS A 375 -3.58 24.62 -11.47
CA CYS A 375 -2.43 25.51 -11.62
C CYS A 375 -1.32 24.80 -12.38
N MET A 376 -0.61 25.53 -13.24
CA MET A 376 0.60 24.99 -13.87
C MET A 376 1.70 24.79 -12.82
N ALA A 377 2.30 23.61 -12.81
CA ALA A 377 3.36 23.19 -11.89
C ALA A 377 4.77 23.44 -12.46
N VAL A 378 4.96 24.60 -13.10
CA VAL A 378 6.24 25.04 -13.68
C VAL A 378 6.55 26.44 -13.15
N PHE A 379 7.79 26.68 -12.74
CA PHE A 379 8.23 27.99 -12.25
C PHE A 379 9.59 28.38 -12.83
N SER A 380 9.84 29.69 -12.91
CA SER A 380 11.12 30.22 -13.40
C SER A 380 12.26 29.96 -12.40
N SER A 381 13.39 29.50 -12.91
CA SER A 381 14.64 29.32 -12.16
C SER A 381 15.26 30.65 -11.70
N ALA A 382 14.79 31.80 -12.21
CA ALA A 382 15.22 33.12 -11.77
C ALA A 382 14.59 33.54 -10.42
N ARG A 383 13.50 32.87 -10.00
CA ARG A 383 13.08 32.92 -8.59
C ARG A 383 14.20 32.28 -7.79
N LYS A 384 14.81 33.01 -6.85
CA LYS A 384 16.02 32.63 -6.10
C LYS A 384 15.86 31.31 -5.32
N ILE A 385 15.82 30.17 -6.02
CA ILE A 385 16.26 28.89 -5.48
C ILE A 385 17.72 29.13 -5.09
N SER A 386 18.13 28.60 -3.95
CA SER A 386 19.49 28.80 -3.48
C SER A 386 20.43 27.86 -4.25
N ALA A 387 21.66 28.33 -4.50
CA ALA A 387 22.71 27.56 -5.18
C ALA A 387 22.84 26.15 -4.58
N PRO A 388 23.15 25.10 -5.37
CA PRO A 388 23.92 25.16 -6.63
C PRO A 388 23.12 25.12 -7.95
N MET A 389 21.79 24.93 -7.94
CA MET A 389 21.00 24.74 -9.17
C MET A 389 20.39 26.03 -9.76
N ASN A 390 20.96 27.19 -9.45
CA ASN A 390 20.48 28.45 -10.00
C ASN A 390 20.71 28.43 -11.52
N GLU A 391 19.68 28.78 -12.28
CA GLU A 391 19.72 28.76 -13.75
C GLU A 391 19.83 27.35 -14.37
N THR A 392 19.52 26.29 -13.63
CA THR A 392 19.38 24.92 -14.17
C THR A 392 17.91 24.60 -14.40
N THR A 393 17.61 23.96 -15.53
CA THR A 393 16.29 23.36 -15.75
C THR A 393 16.20 22.04 -14.99
N VAL A 394 15.22 21.92 -14.10
CA VAL A 394 14.94 20.70 -13.34
C VAL A 394 13.61 20.16 -13.80
N ILE A 395 13.59 18.96 -14.38
CA ILE A 395 12.38 18.22 -14.72
C ILE A 395 12.01 17.41 -13.49
N GLY A 396 11.05 17.91 -12.70
CA GLY A 396 10.65 17.30 -11.44
C GLY A 396 9.86 16.00 -11.59
N SER A 397 9.65 15.27 -10.50
CA SER A 397 8.97 13.98 -10.52
C SER A 397 7.50 14.04 -10.96
N PHE A 398 6.81 15.17 -10.80
CA PHE A 398 5.46 15.37 -11.33
C PHE A 398 5.41 15.28 -12.86
N MET A 399 6.47 15.74 -13.54
CA MET A 399 6.61 15.64 -14.99
C MET A 399 6.95 14.21 -15.44
N GLN A 400 7.41 13.36 -14.52
CA GLN A 400 7.91 12.01 -14.80
C GLN A 400 6.90 10.91 -14.44
N GLN A 401 5.73 11.25 -13.88
CA GLN A 401 4.67 10.28 -13.56
C GLN A 401 4.08 9.65 -14.85
N ASN A 402 3.53 8.44 -14.72
CA ASN A 402 2.99 7.65 -15.84
C ASN A 402 4.00 7.46 -16.99
N MET A 403 5.27 7.31 -16.62
CA MET A 403 6.36 7.03 -17.52
C MET A 403 7.31 6.06 -16.83
N GLN A 404 7.70 5.01 -17.55
CA GLN A 404 8.86 4.24 -17.15
C GLN A 404 10.10 4.98 -17.66
N VAL A 405 10.94 5.41 -16.73
CA VAL A 405 12.20 6.09 -17.02
C VAL A 405 13.34 5.13 -16.70
N LEU A 406 14.13 4.75 -17.70
CA LEU A 406 15.27 3.84 -17.58
C LEU A 406 16.57 4.61 -17.74
N TYR A 407 17.45 4.50 -16.75
CA TYR A 407 18.82 4.98 -16.77
C TYR A 407 19.73 3.79 -17.10
N ASP A 408 20.34 3.78 -18.27
CA ASP A 408 21.33 2.76 -18.68
C ASP A 408 22.72 3.40 -18.66
N LEU A 409 23.34 3.41 -17.48
CA LEU A 409 24.64 4.06 -17.22
C LEU A 409 25.77 3.36 -17.98
N GLY A 410 25.64 2.05 -18.20
CA GLY A 410 26.61 1.28 -19.00
C GLY A 410 26.64 1.70 -20.47
N LYS A 411 25.54 2.28 -20.98
CA LYS A 411 25.44 2.84 -22.34
C LYS A 411 25.45 4.36 -22.39
N ASP A 412 25.47 5.02 -21.23
CA ASP A 412 25.35 6.46 -21.05
C ASP A 412 24.11 7.05 -21.76
N VAL A 413 22.96 6.37 -21.62
CA VAL A 413 21.66 6.81 -22.15
C VAL A 413 20.54 6.77 -21.12
N ILE A 414 19.50 7.56 -21.36
CA ILE A 414 18.23 7.51 -20.65
C ILE A 414 17.10 7.26 -21.65
N SER A 415 16.14 6.43 -21.25
CA SER A 415 14.98 6.07 -22.06
C SER A 415 13.68 6.44 -21.35
N PHE A 416 12.75 6.96 -22.13
CA PHE A 416 11.42 7.39 -21.71
C PHE A 416 10.37 6.54 -22.42
N GLN A 417 9.52 5.87 -21.65
CA GLN A 417 8.40 5.09 -22.19
C GLN A 417 7.11 5.45 -21.47
N PRO A 418 6.11 6.07 -22.15
CA PRO A 418 4.79 6.28 -21.57
C PRO A 418 4.22 4.95 -21.05
N THR A 419 3.84 4.91 -19.77
CA THR A 419 3.47 3.67 -19.07
C THR A 419 2.41 3.97 -18.02
N ASP A 420 1.34 3.19 -17.95
CA ASP A 420 0.40 3.28 -16.83
C ASP A 420 1.06 2.69 -15.58
N CYS A 421 1.70 3.56 -14.80
CA CYS A 421 2.42 3.15 -13.61
C CYS A 421 1.49 2.64 -12.50
N SER A 422 0.18 2.91 -12.58
CA SER A 422 -0.81 2.41 -11.65
C SER A 422 -1.12 0.94 -11.87
N ASN A 423 -0.90 0.40 -13.07
CA ASN A 423 -1.08 -1.02 -13.41
C ASN A 423 0.24 -1.67 -13.82
N PHE A 424 1.37 -1.06 -13.46
CA PHE A 424 2.68 -1.56 -13.81
C PHE A 424 2.93 -2.92 -13.17
N GLN A 425 3.35 -3.88 -13.99
CA GLN A 425 3.84 -5.16 -13.54
C GLN A 425 5.27 -5.26 -14.03
N PRO A 426 6.27 -5.32 -13.12
CA PRO A 426 7.65 -5.53 -13.53
C PRO A 426 7.75 -6.80 -14.38
N ALA A 427 8.57 -6.76 -15.42
CA ALA A 427 8.87 -7.97 -16.18
C ALA A 427 9.36 -9.07 -15.22
N PRO A 428 8.92 -10.34 -15.39
CA PRO A 428 9.39 -11.41 -14.53
C PRO A 428 10.92 -11.45 -14.59
N PRO A 429 11.61 -11.54 -13.44
CA PRO A 429 13.06 -11.61 -13.44
C PRO A 429 13.50 -12.78 -14.32
N GLY A 430 14.54 -12.55 -15.12
CA GLY A 430 15.25 -13.65 -15.75
C GLY A 430 15.66 -14.69 -14.70
N PRO A 431 15.96 -15.94 -15.11
CA PRO A 431 16.17 -17.05 -14.18
C PRO A 431 17.11 -16.66 -13.02
N PRO A 432 16.61 -16.68 -11.76
CA PRO A 432 17.37 -16.23 -10.62
C PRO A 432 18.50 -17.20 -10.27
N THR A 433 19.71 -16.69 -10.11
CA THR A 433 20.79 -17.36 -9.38
C THR A 433 20.49 -17.25 -7.89
N GLY A 434 19.95 -18.32 -7.29
CA GLY A 434 19.09 -18.23 -6.11
C GLY A 434 19.71 -18.23 -4.71
N ARG A 435 18.83 -18.05 -3.71
CA ARG A 435 18.78 -18.76 -2.42
C ARG A 435 17.43 -18.54 -1.72
N THR A 436 16.74 -19.62 -1.33
CA THR A 436 15.50 -19.61 -0.52
C THR A 436 15.75 -20.20 0.87
N SER A 437 15.05 -19.68 1.89
CA SER A 437 14.95 -20.29 3.23
C SER A 437 13.48 -20.50 3.61
N THR A 438 13.12 -21.68 4.13
CA THR A 438 11.79 -22.04 4.65
C THR A 438 11.89 -22.46 6.12
N SER A 439 10.88 -22.12 6.94
CA SER A 439 10.72 -22.57 8.34
C SER A 439 9.38 -23.29 8.52
N SER A 440 9.26 -24.21 9.49
CA SER A 440 8.11 -25.13 9.68
C SER A 440 7.37 -24.96 11.02
N ILE A 441 6.03 -25.00 11.01
CA ILE A 441 5.18 -25.25 12.20
C ILE A 441 4.65 -26.68 12.16
N LYS A 442 4.62 -27.38 13.31
CA LYS A 442 3.91 -28.67 13.48
C LYS A 442 2.50 -28.40 14.00
N VAL A 443 1.48 -28.66 13.17
CA VAL A 443 0.08 -28.70 13.61
C VAL A 443 -0.23 -30.13 14.04
N LYS A 444 -0.67 -30.33 15.28
CA LYS A 444 -1.10 -31.65 15.76
C LYS A 444 -2.47 -31.95 15.15
N MET A 445 -2.54 -32.93 14.26
CA MET A 445 -3.81 -33.40 13.73
C MET A 445 -4.43 -34.31 14.80
N ALA A 446 -5.73 -34.19 15.01
CA ALA A 446 -6.46 -35.12 15.86
C ALA A 446 -7.13 -36.13 14.94
N SER A 447 -6.41 -37.17 14.54
CA SER A 447 -7.05 -38.35 13.94
C SER A 447 -7.42 -39.34 15.04
N SER A 448 -8.62 -39.91 14.95
CA SER A 448 -9.16 -40.91 15.89
C SER A 448 -8.55 -42.31 15.72
N SER A 449 -7.45 -42.45 14.99
CA SER A 449 -6.78 -43.73 14.79
C SER A 449 -5.26 -43.60 14.95
N SER A 450 -4.72 -44.43 15.83
CA SER A 450 -3.29 -44.58 16.10
C SER A 450 -2.54 -45.00 14.83
N SER A 451 -2.03 -44.04 14.06
CA SER A 451 -0.99 -44.27 13.06
C SER A 451 -0.16 -43.01 12.87
N SER A 452 1.14 -43.20 12.65
CA SER A 452 2.17 -42.17 12.58
C SER A 452 1.81 -41.04 11.59
N GLU A 453 1.60 -39.83 12.10
CA GLU A 453 1.18 -38.68 11.30
C GLU A 453 2.35 -38.12 10.48
N ASN A 454 2.19 -38.08 9.15
CA ASN A 454 2.99 -37.24 8.27
C ASN A 454 2.64 -35.78 8.59
N ALA A 455 3.59 -35.01 9.11
CA ALA A 455 3.41 -33.59 9.34
C ALA A 455 3.29 -32.86 7.98
N THR A 456 2.10 -32.34 7.68
CA THR A 456 1.93 -31.44 6.53
C THR A 456 2.60 -30.11 6.85
N LEU A 457 3.59 -29.75 6.03
CA LEU A 457 4.26 -28.45 6.11
C LEU A 457 3.31 -27.37 5.58
N ILE A 458 2.97 -26.42 6.42
CA ILE A 458 2.16 -25.26 6.07
C ILE A 458 3.08 -24.03 6.08
N ALA A 459 3.14 -23.32 4.96
CA ALA A 459 3.71 -22.00 4.84
C ALA A 459 2.81 -20.96 5.53
N PHE A 460 3.41 -20.16 6.39
CA PHE A 460 2.76 -19.02 7.03
C PHE A 460 3.73 -17.84 7.00
N GLY A 461 3.18 -16.63 6.93
CA GLY A 461 3.98 -15.41 6.95
C GLY A 461 4.23 -14.94 8.38
N CYS A 462 5.42 -14.42 8.64
CA CYS A 462 5.67 -13.57 9.81
C CYS A 462 5.46 -12.11 9.40
N VAL A 463 4.55 -11.43 10.07
CA VAL A 463 4.23 -10.03 9.78
C VAL A 463 5.22 -9.14 10.54
N THR A 464 6.17 -8.51 9.83
CA THR A 464 7.13 -7.56 10.40
C THR A 464 6.60 -6.11 10.42
N ALA A 465 5.49 -5.86 9.72
CA ALA A 465 4.73 -4.62 9.74
C ALA A 465 3.24 -4.90 9.56
N ASN A 466 2.41 -4.50 10.53
CA ASN A 466 0.96 -4.51 10.39
C ASN A 466 0.45 -3.07 10.21
N LYS A 467 -0.47 -2.89 9.27
CA LYS A 467 -1.16 -1.61 9.02
C LYS A 467 -2.51 -1.54 9.71
N LEU A 468 -2.80 -2.53 10.55
CA LEU A 468 -3.98 -2.58 11.38
C LEU A 468 -3.80 -1.57 12.52
N ALA A 469 -4.80 -0.72 12.74
CA ALA A 469 -4.80 0.17 13.90
C ALA A 469 -4.52 -0.64 15.19
N PRO A 470 -3.75 -0.10 16.16
CA PRO A 470 -3.39 -0.80 17.38
C PRO A 470 -4.60 -1.45 18.06
N GLY A 471 -4.48 -2.70 18.50
CA GLY A 471 -5.57 -3.45 19.14
C GLY A 471 -6.62 -4.04 18.17
N SER A 472 -6.52 -3.82 16.85
CA SER A 472 -7.48 -4.40 15.88
C SER A 472 -7.55 -5.93 15.89
N LEU A 473 -6.53 -6.64 16.37
CA LEU A 473 -6.54 -8.11 16.51
C LEU A 473 -6.89 -8.56 17.93
N GLY A 474 -7.23 -7.65 18.85
CA GLY A 474 -7.54 -7.93 20.25
C GLY A 474 -6.40 -8.58 21.05
N GLY A 475 -5.17 -8.62 20.53
CA GLY A 475 -4.05 -9.34 21.15
C GLY A 475 -3.74 -10.70 20.52
N ALA A 476 -4.46 -11.12 19.47
CA ALA A 476 -4.06 -12.26 18.66
C ALA A 476 -2.76 -11.96 17.87
N SER A 477 -1.88 -12.97 17.76
CA SER A 477 -0.57 -12.83 17.10
C SER A 477 -0.64 -12.73 15.56
N GLY A 478 -1.79 -13.02 14.94
CA GLY A 478 -1.94 -13.03 13.49
C GLY A 478 -3.32 -13.48 13.03
N VAL A 479 -3.50 -13.62 11.71
CA VAL A 479 -4.76 -14.03 11.06
C VAL A 479 -4.59 -15.41 10.43
N LEU A 480 -5.57 -16.29 10.62
CA LEU A 480 -5.66 -17.57 9.93
C LEU A 480 -6.43 -17.38 8.61
N GLY A 481 -5.73 -17.43 7.47
CA GLY A 481 -6.37 -17.27 6.16
C GLY A 481 -7.15 -18.50 5.71
N LEU A 482 -8.46 -18.36 5.48
CA LEU A 482 -9.37 -19.44 5.03
C LEU A 482 -9.85 -19.30 3.57
N GLY A 483 -9.32 -18.33 2.82
CA GLY A 483 -9.68 -18.12 1.41
C GLY A 483 -9.22 -19.24 0.46
N ARG A 484 -9.47 -19.11 -0.85
CA ARG A 484 -8.99 -20.04 -1.90
C ARG A 484 -7.59 -19.71 -2.46
N GLY A 485 -6.90 -18.73 -1.90
CA GLY A 485 -5.52 -18.40 -2.31
C GLY A 485 -4.55 -19.53 -1.95
N ALA A 486 -3.50 -19.72 -2.76
CA ALA A 486 -2.56 -20.84 -2.60
C ALA A 486 -1.87 -20.90 -1.21
N LEU A 487 -1.83 -19.79 -0.47
CA LEU A 487 -1.27 -19.69 0.88
C LEU A 487 -2.32 -19.79 2.00
N SER A 488 -3.58 -20.10 1.72
CA SER A 488 -4.58 -20.32 2.78
C SER A 488 -4.36 -21.65 3.48
N LEU A 489 -4.85 -21.78 4.72
CA LEU A 489 -4.79 -23.06 5.43
C LEU A 489 -5.50 -24.16 4.62
N VAL A 490 -6.64 -23.83 4.03
CA VAL A 490 -7.51 -24.78 3.31
C VAL A 490 -6.80 -25.31 2.06
N SER A 491 -6.20 -24.42 1.25
CA SER A 491 -5.47 -24.79 0.03
C SER A 491 -4.19 -25.56 0.34
N GLN A 492 -3.44 -25.17 1.38
CA GLN A 492 -2.20 -25.84 1.77
C GLN A 492 -2.42 -27.24 2.35
N LEU A 493 -3.59 -27.50 2.93
CA LEU A 493 -4.01 -28.84 3.36
C LEU A 493 -4.62 -29.69 2.23
N GLY A 494 -4.76 -29.14 1.01
CA GLY A 494 -5.42 -29.79 -0.10
C GLY A 494 -6.92 -30.02 0.13
N ALA A 495 -7.54 -29.26 1.03
CA ALA A 495 -8.96 -29.35 1.34
C ALA A 495 -9.79 -28.53 0.35
N THR A 496 -10.98 -29.03 0.01
CA THR A 496 -11.95 -28.35 -0.86
C THR A 496 -13.12 -27.76 -0.08
N SER A 497 -13.11 -27.89 1.25
CA SER A 497 -14.17 -27.37 2.12
C SER A 497 -13.66 -27.07 3.53
N PHE A 498 -14.32 -26.14 4.20
CA PHE A 498 -14.18 -25.92 5.63
C PHE A 498 -15.52 -25.44 6.21
N SER A 499 -15.73 -25.63 7.51
CA SER A 499 -16.88 -25.09 8.21
C SER A 499 -16.52 -24.56 9.59
N TYR A 500 -17.33 -23.65 10.12
CA TYR A 500 -17.20 -23.22 11.50
C TYR A 500 -18.56 -23.00 12.15
N CYS A 501 -18.59 -23.11 13.48
CA CYS A 501 -19.75 -22.81 14.31
C CYS A 501 -19.27 -21.92 15.46
N LEU A 502 -19.78 -20.68 15.51
CA LEU A 502 -19.38 -19.69 16.52
C LEU A 502 -20.39 -19.72 17.69
N THR A 503 -19.89 -20.03 18.88
CA THR A 503 -20.68 -19.96 20.12
C THR A 503 -21.04 -18.50 20.42
N PRO A 504 -22.25 -18.23 20.94
CA PRO A 504 -22.66 -16.87 21.25
C PRO A 504 -21.72 -16.16 22.23
N TYR A 505 -21.52 -14.87 21.99
CA TYR A 505 -20.48 -14.11 22.69
C TYR A 505 -20.85 -13.75 24.13
N PHE A 506 -22.13 -13.50 24.38
CA PHE A 506 -22.68 -13.25 25.70
C PHE A 506 -23.56 -14.44 26.11
N ARG A 507 -22.99 -15.34 26.92
CA ARG A 507 -23.71 -16.47 27.53
C ARG A 507 -23.36 -16.60 29.00
N ASP A 508 -24.32 -17.15 29.73
CA ASP A 508 -24.21 -17.44 31.16
C ASP A 508 -23.54 -18.80 31.43
N ASP A 509 -23.21 -19.59 30.39
CA ASP A 509 -22.51 -20.86 30.50
C ASP A 509 -20.98 -20.69 30.30
N ASN A 510 -20.18 -21.56 30.94
CA ASN A 510 -18.71 -21.51 30.87
C ASN A 510 -18.14 -21.97 29.51
N VAL A 511 -18.96 -22.07 28.46
CA VAL A 511 -18.58 -22.59 27.15
C VAL A 511 -18.12 -21.44 26.26
N THR A 512 -16.79 -21.25 26.17
CA THR A 512 -16.16 -20.16 25.39
C THR A 512 -15.48 -20.65 24.11
N THR A 513 -15.71 -21.92 23.76
CA THR A 513 -14.99 -22.59 22.67
C THR A 513 -15.89 -22.77 21.46
N SER A 514 -15.51 -22.14 20.35
CA SER A 514 -16.11 -22.37 19.03
C SER A 514 -15.30 -23.40 18.23
N HIS A 515 -15.82 -23.88 17.11
CA HIS A 515 -15.20 -24.97 16.35
C HIS A 515 -14.98 -24.60 14.88
N LEU A 516 -13.82 -24.96 14.33
CA LEU A 516 -13.46 -24.89 12.91
C LEU A 516 -13.06 -26.29 12.41
N PHE A 517 -13.68 -26.72 11.32
CA PHE A 517 -13.42 -28.00 10.64
C PHE A 517 -12.90 -27.72 9.24
N VAL A 518 -11.86 -28.44 8.80
CA VAL A 518 -11.29 -28.32 7.45
C VAL A 518 -11.20 -29.71 6.81
N GLY A 519 -11.51 -29.80 5.52
CA GLY A 519 -11.47 -31.06 4.77
C GLY A 519 -12.70 -31.93 4.98
N GLY A 520 -12.54 -33.25 4.97
CA GLY A 520 -13.64 -34.21 5.00
C GLY A 520 -14.59 -34.10 6.20
N ASN A 521 -14.16 -33.45 7.29
CA ASN A 521 -14.99 -33.22 8.49
C ASN A 521 -15.89 -31.98 8.39
N ALA A 522 -15.70 -31.10 7.39
CA ALA A 522 -16.47 -29.86 7.26
C ALA A 522 -17.97 -30.10 7.05
N SER A 523 -18.33 -31.14 6.31
CA SER A 523 -19.74 -31.47 6.00
C SER A 523 -20.41 -32.32 7.09
N GLY A 524 -19.64 -32.93 7.99
CA GLY A 524 -20.11 -33.95 8.94
C GLY A 524 -20.93 -33.41 10.12
N VAL A 525 -21.15 -32.10 10.19
CA VAL A 525 -21.79 -31.41 11.33
C VAL A 525 -23.20 -30.91 11.00
N LEU A 526 -23.59 -30.86 9.71
CA LEU A 526 -24.92 -30.41 9.31
C LEU A 526 -25.98 -31.47 9.62
N SER A 527 -26.86 -31.20 10.59
CA SER A 527 -28.05 -32.00 10.84
C SER A 527 -29.30 -31.20 10.50
N GLY A 528 -29.70 -31.16 9.22
CA GLY A 528 -31.00 -30.57 8.80
C GLY A 528 -30.97 -29.69 7.55
N ASN A 529 -31.99 -28.84 7.39
CA ASN A 529 -32.15 -27.95 6.25
C ASN A 529 -31.18 -26.78 6.35
N ALA A 530 -30.30 -26.63 5.35
CA ALA A 530 -29.37 -25.51 5.24
C ALA A 530 -29.74 -24.62 4.04
N SER A 531 -29.70 -23.30 4.23
CA SER A 531 -29.80 -22.33 3.14
C SER A 531 -28.44 -22.24 2.47
N SER A 532 -28.38 -22.41 1.15
CA SER A 532 -27.12 -22.43 0.40
C SER A 532 -27.10 -21.35 -0.66
N SER A 533 -25.97 -20.67 -0.83
CA SER A 533 -25.80 -19.56 -1.77
C SER A 533 -24.48 -19.68 -2.53
N PRO A 534 -24.39 -19.27 -3.82
CA PRO A 534 -23.13 -19.20 -4.53
C PRO A 534 -22.13 -18.25 -3.84
N VAL A 535 -20.84 -18.62 -3.83
CA VAL A 535 -19.77 -17.80 -3.25
C VAL A 535 -18.55 -17.71 -4.18
N THR A 536 -17.98 -16.51 -4.30
CA THR A 536 -16.77 -16.26 -5.11
C THR A 536 -15.51 -16.89 -4.50
N SER A 537 -14.39 -16.87 -5.24
CA SER A 537 -13.16 -17.56 -4.87
C SER A 537 -12.38 -16.90 -3.73
N VAL A 538 -12.00 -15.61 -3.85
CA VAL A 538 -11.53 -14.72 -2.76
C VAL A 538 -11.72 -13.26 -3.21
N PRO A 539 -12.27 -12.37 -2.37
CA PRO A 539 -12.89 -12.65 -1.07
C PRO A 539 -14.26 -13.35 -1.25
N PHE A 540 -14.92 -13.76 -0.17
CA PHE A 540 -16.16 -14.57 -0.20
C PHE A 540 -17.42 -13.69 -0.38
N TYR A 541 -17.63 -13.19 -1.60
CA TYR A 541 -18.84 -12.46 -1.95
C TYR A 541 -20.03 -13.39 -2.13
N VAL A 542 -21.17 -12.97 -1.59
CA VAL A 542 -22.48 -13.62 -1.71
C VAL A 542 -23.49 -12.67 -2.36
N PRO A 543 -24.42 -13.18 -3.19
CA PRO A 543 -25.41 -12.36 -3.87
C PRO A 543 -26.56 -11.98 -2.93
N LEU A 544 -26.35 -11.07 -1.99
CA LEU A 544 -27.47 -10.54 -1.17
C LEU A 544 -28.41 -9.75 -2.09
N SER A 545 -29.70 -10.08 -2.10
CA SER A 545 -30.71 -9.44 -2.94
C SER A 545 -31.63 -8.52 -2.16
N GLY A 546 -31.70 -8.66 -0.83
CA GLY A 546 -32.55 -7.83 0.00
C GLY A 546 -32.49 -8.19 1.47
N ILE A 547 -33.14 -7.37 2.30
CA ILE A 547 -33.28 -7.56 3.73
C ILE A 547 -34.76 -7.34 4.09
N SER A 548 -35.30 -8.17 4.97
CA SER A 548 -36.62 -7.97 5.58
C SER A 548 -36.52 -7.95 7.10
N VAL A 549 -37.45 -7.25 7.75
CA VAL A 549 -37.57 -7.16 9.20
C VAL A 549 -39.02 -7.44 9.58
N GLY A 550 -39.26 -8.53 10.32
CA GLY A 550 -40.62 -9.05 10.50
C GLY A 550 -41.29 -9.32 9.15
N ASN A 551 -42.42 -8.67 8.88
CA ASN A 551 -43.16 -8.81 7.63
C ASN A 551 -42.85 -7.72 6.58
N ALA A 552 -41.92 -6.80 6.88
CA ALA A 552 -41.59 -5.68 5.99
C ALA A 552 -40.29 -5.95 5.25
N THR A 553 -40.32 -5.93 3.92
CA THR A 553 -39.11 -5.91 3.09
C THR A 553 -38.60 -4.48 2.99
N LEU A 554 -37.30 -4.30 3.20
CA LEU A 554 -36.67 -2.98 3.16
C LEU A 554 -36.58 -2.46 1.72
N ASP A 555 -36.88 -1.18 1.53
CA ASP A 555 -36.72 -0.49 0.25
C ASP A 555 -35.23 -0.16 0.03
N VAL A 556 -34.49 -1.14 -0.49
CA VAL A 556 -33.08 -1.01 -0.82
C VAL A 556 -32.89 -1.36 -2.29
N PRO A 557 -32.26 -0.49 -3.10
CA PRO A 557 -31.97 -0.79 -4.49
C PRO A 557 -31.10 -2.06 -4.58
N ALA A 558 -31.46 -3.03 -5.43
CA ALA A 558 -30.67 -4.25 -5.64
C ALA A 558 -29.20 -3.95 -5.98
N ALA A 559 -28.96 -2.88 -6.75
CA ALA A 559 -27.64 -2.36 -7.09
C ALA A 559 -26.77 -1.94 -5.89
N ALA A 560 -27.34 -1.79 -4.70
CA ALA A 560 -26.61 -1.52 -3.48
C ALA A 560 -25.84 -2.75 -2.96
N PHE A 561 -26.30 -3.96 -3.32
CA PHE A 561 -25.67 -5.23 -2.94
C PHE A 561 -24.97 -5.94 -4.09
N GLU A 562 -25.10 -5.43 -5.32
CA GLU A 562 -24.47 -5.99 -6.51
C GLU A 562 -22.94 -6.00 -6.39
N LEU A 563 -22.37 -7.14 -6.76
CA LEU A 563 -20.93 -7.29 -6.93
C LEU A 563 -20.51 -6.54 -8.21
N ARG A 564 -19.92 -5.37 -8.06
CA ARG A 564 -19.32 -4.61 -9.16
C ARG A 564 -17.90 -4.18 -8.79
N GLN A 565 -17.06 -4.10 -9.81
CA GLN A 565 -15.76 -3.48 -9.68
C GLN A 565 -15.94 -1.97 -9.67
N LEU A 566 -15.51 -1.33 -8.58
CA LEU A 566 -15.47 0.11 -8.41
C LEU A 566 -14.12 0.60 -8.89
N VAL A 567 -14.13 1.48 -9.88
CA VAL A 567 -12.95 2.25 -10.25
C VAL A 567 -12.89 3.42 -9.30
N THR A 568 -12.17 3.26 -8.19
CA THR A 568 -11.83 4.40 -7.36
C THR A 568 -10.63 5.08 -8.02
N PRO A 569 -10.38 6.37 -7.72
CA PRO A 569 -9.09 6.96 -8.06
C PRO A 569 -7.95 6.12 -7.44
N SER A 570 -8.35 5.28 -6.47
CA SER A 570 -7.86 4.04 -5.87
C SER A 570 -6.98 3.12 -6.68
N GLY A 571 -7.30 2.96 -7.95
CA GLY A 571 -7.32 1.61 -8.53
C GLY A 571 -8.69 0.95 -8.33
N SER A 572 -8.77 -0.38 -8.41
CA SER A 572 -10.06 -1.07 -8.39
C SER A 572 -10.42 -1.63 -7.01
N SER A 573 -11.58 -1.25 -6.49
CA SER A 573 -12.23 -1.91 -5.35
C SER A 573 -13.41 -2.74 -5.83
N TRP A 574 -14.00 -3.55 -4.96
CA TRP A 574 -15.21 -4.32 -5.25
C TRP A 574 -16.30 -3.92 -4.26
N SER A 575 -17.49 -3.59 -4.78
CA SER A 575 -18.71 -3.50 -3.97
C SER A 575 -19.31 -4.89 -3.79
N GLY A 576 -20.40 -4.95 -3.03
CA GLY A 576 -21.20 -6.15 -2.87
C GLY A 576 -21.19 -6.62 -1.42
N THR A 577 -21.62 -7.87 -1.20
CA THR A 577 -21.79 -8.41 0.15
C THR A 577 -20.74 -9.48 0.44
N LEU A 578 -19.86 -9.20 1.39
CA LEU A 578 -18.82 -10.10 1.88
C LEU A 578 -19.28 -10.78 3.18
N VAL A 579 -18.96 -12.07 3.33
CA VAL A 579 -19.00 -12.74 4.63
C VAL A 579 -17.59 -12.79 5.20
N ASP A 580 -17.37 -12.18 6.37
CA ASP A 580 -16.04 -12.10 6.98
C ASP A 580 -16.10 -12.43 8.49
N SER A 581 -15.62 -13.62 8.84
CA SER A 581 -15.47 -14.03 10.25
C SER A 581 -14.37 -13.25 10.97
N GLY A 582 -13.51 -12.55 10.22
CA GLY A 582 -12.50 -11.65 10.70
C GLY A 582 -13.09 -10.36 11.27
N SER A 583 -14.29 -9.91 10.85
CA SER A 583 -14.95 -8.67 11.30
C SER A 583 -15.92 -8.93 12.48
N PRO A 584 -15.94 -8.11 13.55
CA PRO A 584 -16.73 -8.43 14.74
C PRO A 584 -18.22 -8.20 14.50
N PHE A 585 -18.57 -7.02 13.96
CA PHE A 585 -19.95 -6.62 13.70
C PHE A 585 -20.24 -6.49 12.21
N THR A 586 -21.52 -6.57 11.87
CA THR A 586 -22.00 -6.38 10.50
C THR A 586 -21.99 -4.90 10.13
N ALA A 587 -21.48 -4.58 8.94
CA ALA A 587 -21.53 -3.24 8.35
C ALA A 587 -22.34 -3.28 7.06
N LEU A 588 -23.37 -2.47 6.94
CA LEU A 588 -24.20 -2.37 5.73
C LEU A 588 -23.78 -1.16 4.90
N VAL A 589 -23.91 -1.24 3.57
CA VAL A 589 -23.95 -0.03 2.72
C VAL A 589 -24.95 0.97 3.27
N ASP A 590 -24.59 2.26 3.27
CA ASP A 590 -25.31 3.28 4.04
C ASP A 590 -26.80 3.37 3.69
N VAL A 591 -27.15 3.17 2.41
CA VAL A 591 -28.55 3.12 1.96
C VAL A 591 -29.34 1.98 2.61
N ALA A 592 -28.73 0.80 2.75
CA ALA A 592 -29.34 -0.35 3.40
C ALA A 592 -29.39 -0.18 4.93
N TYR A 593 -28.33 0.40 5.51
CA TYR A 593 -28.28 0.73 6.93
C TYR A 593 -29.41 1.67 7.33
N ARG A 594 -29.61 2.77 6.59
CA ARG A 594 -30.66 3.75 6.88
C ARG A 594 -32.07 3.18 6.74
N ALA A 595 -32.29 2.31 5.74
CA ALA A 595 -33.55 1.60 5.57
C ALA A 595 -33.82 0.68 6.77
N LEU A 596 -32.81 -0.10 7.19
CA LEU A 596 -32.89 -1.01 8.33
C LEU A 596 -33.19 -0.26 9.63
N ARG A 597 -32.41 0.80 9.92
CA ARG A 597 -32.56 1.65 11.09
C ARG A 597 -33.96 2.27 11.15
N THR A 598 -34.43 2.82 10.04
CA THR A 598 -35.76 3.45 9.96
C THR A 598 -36.86 2.44 10.26
N GLU A 599 -36.80 1.25 9.66
CA GLU A 599 -37.84 0.23 9.83
C GLU A 599 -37.83 -0.38 11.23
N LEU A 600 -36.65 -0.66 11.80
CA LEU A 600 -36.53 -1.13 13.18
C LEU A 600 -37.06 -0.09 14.17
N ALA A 601 -36.70 1.18 14.03
CA ALA A 601 -37.21 2.25 14.88
C ALA A 601 -38.75 2.38 14.78
N ARG A 602 -39.31 2.18 13.58
CA ARG A 602 -40.76 2.18 13.35
C ARG A 602 -41.46 1.01 14.05
N GLN A 603 -40.90 -0.20 13.97
CA GLN A 603 -41.50 -1.40 14.60
C GLN A 603 -41.34 -1.41 16.14
N ILE A 604 -40.18 -0.99 16.66
CA ILE A 604 -39.91 -0.90 18.10
C ILE A 604 -40.72 0.21 18.77
N GLY A 605 -40.92 1.33 18.05
CA GLY A 605 -41.65 2.49 18.51
C GLY A 605 -40.81 3.43 19.39
N ALA A 606 -40.96 4.74 19.17
CA ALA A 606 -40.14 5.77 19.81
C ALA A 606 -40.22 5.78 21.36
N ALA A 607 -41.32 5.30 21.94
CA ALA A 607 -41.49 5.22 23.39
C ALA A 607 -40.66 4.10 24.04
N SER A 608 -40.23 3.10 23.26
CA SER A 608 -39.46 1.95 23.75
C SER A 608 -37.96 2.10 23.52
N LEU A 609 -37.55 3.07 22.69
CA LEU A 609 -36.15 3.39 22.44
C LEU A 609 -35.57 4.16 23.64
N VAL A 610 -34.39 3.74 24.09
CA VAL A 610 -33.64 4.42 25.14
C VAL A 610 -32.43 5.15 24.55
N PRO A 611 -31.93 6.23 25.19
CA PRO A 611 -30.74 6.91 24.73
C PRO A 611 -29.54 5.97 24.61
N PRO A 612 -28.78 6.00 23.51
CA PRO A 612 -27.57 5.20 23.38
C PRO A 612 -26.52 5.57 24.44
N PRO A 613 -25.87 4.58 25.08
CA PRO A 613 -24.85 4.81 26.08
C PRO A 613 -23.49 5.24 25.49
N ASP A 614 -23.30 5.07 24.18
CA ASP A 614 -22.09 5.43 23.43
C ASP A 614 -22.50 6.10 22.11
N GLU A 615 -21.75 7.11 21.68
CA GLU A 615 -22.01 7.87 20.44
C GLU A 615 -21.85 7.03 19.17
N ALA A 616 -21.17 5.88 19.25
CA ALA A 616 -21.05 4.90 18.18
C ALA A 616 -22.33 4.10 17.91
N LEU A 617 -23.28 4.10 18.85
CA LEU A 617 -24.49 3.29 18.81
C LEU A 617 -25.71 4.13 18.40
N ASP A 618 -26.66 3.48 17.73
CA ASP A 618 -27.77 4.20 17.11
C ASP A 618 -29.13 3.86 17.75
N LEU A 619 -29.54 2.59 17.72
CA LEU A 619 -30.81 2.15 18.32
C LEU A 619 -30.56 1.29 19.55
N CYS A 620 -31.18 1.64 20.68
CA CYS A 620 -31.10 0.89 21.92
C CYS A 620 -32.49 0.73 22.57
N VAL A 621 -32.69 -0.37 23.29
CA VAL A 621 -33.88 -0.65 24.11
C VAL A 621 -33.46 -1.13 25.49
N ALA A 622 -34.40 -1.26 26.42
CA ALA A 622 -34.13 -1.93 27.69
C ALA A 622 -33.73 -3.40 27.44
N ARG A 623 -32.68 -3.88 28.12
CA ARG A 623 -32.10 -5.22 27.91
C ARG A 623 -33.14 -6.33 28.02
N GLY A 624 -34.06 -6.23 28.98
CA GLY A 624 -35.14 -7.19 29.20
C GLY A 624 -36.21 -7.21 28.11
N ASP A 625 -36.27 -6.18 27.25
CA ASP A 625 -37.31 -6.01 26.24
C ASP A 625 -36.87 -6.47 24.84
N VAL A 626 -35.60 -6.85 24.62
CA VAL A 626 -35.07 -7.24 23.30
C VAL A 626 -35.92 -8.32 22.64
N ALA A 627 -36.13 -9.45 23.32
CA ALA A 627 -36.90 -10.57 22.78
C ALA A 627 -38.38 -10.24 22.49
N LYS A 628 -38.92 -9.18 23.10
CA LYS A 628 -40.30 -8.74 22.94
C LYS A 628 -40.45 -7.70 21.84
N LEU A 629 -39.49 -6.78 21.72
CA LEU A 629 -39.61 -5.58 20.88
C LEU A 629 -38.83 -5.68 19.57
N VAL A 630 -37.71 -6.41 19.55
CA VAL A 630 -36.82 -6.48 18.39
C VAL A 630 -37.27 -7.66 17.51
N PRO A 631 -37.76 -7.41 16.28
CA PRO A 631 -38.20 -8.47 15.37
C PRO A 631 -37.01 -9.27 14.81
N PRO A 632 -37.19 -10.49 14.29
CA PRO A 632 -36.15 -11.14 13.51
C PRO A 632 -35.91 -10.39 12.17
N MET A 633 -34.67 -10.43 11.70
CA MET A 633 -34.27 -9.95 10.37
C MET A 633 -34.11 -11.14 9.43
N VAL A 634 -34.36 -10.97 8.13
CA VAL A 634 -34.12 -11.98 7.11
C VAL A 634 -33.18 -11.42 6.05
N LEU A 635 -32.10 -12.14 5.77
CA LEU A 635 -31.20 -11.87 4.65
C LEU A 635 -31.62 -12.74 3.47
N HIS A 636 -31.97 -12.10 2.35
CA HIS A 636 -32.41 -12.78 1.14
C HIS A 636 -31.23 -12.93 0.18
N PHE A 637 -30.88 -14.14 -0.22
CA PHE A 637 -29.79 -14.39 -1.17
C PHE A 637 -30.32 -14.76 -2.56
N GLY A 638 -29.85 -14.06 -3.59
CA GLY A 638 -30.16 -14.32 -4.99
C GLY A 638 -29.37 -15.51 -5.59
N GLY A 639 -29.54 -15.75 -6.89
CA GLY A 639 -28.78 -16.79 -7.61
C GLY A 639 -29.15 -18.23 -7.24
N GLY A 640 -30.39 -18.47 -6.77
CA GLY A 640 -30.82 -19.75 -6.21
C GLY A 640 -30.53 -19.90 -4.71
N GLY A 641 -30.08 -18.81 -4.06
CA GLY A 641 -29.90 -18.71 -2.62
C GLY A 641 -31.19 -18.88 -1.81
N GLY A 642 -31.07 -19.41 -0.59
CA GLY A 642 -32.16 -19.45 0.38
C GLY A 642 -32.18 -18.22 1.29
N ASP A 643 -33.26 -18.08 2.06
CA ASP A 643 -33.36 -17.06 3.11
C ASP A 643 -32.59 -17.48 4.37
N VAL A 644 -31.94 -16.51 5.01
CA VAL A 644 -31.29 -16.69 6.32
C VAL A 644 -31.99 -15.81 7.33
N VAL A 645 -32.66 -16.44 8.30
CA VAL A 645 -33.28 -15.77 9.44
C VAL A 645 -32.17 -15.44 10.46
N VAL A 646 -32.02 -14.16 10.76
CA VAL A 646 -31.10 -13.63 11.76
C VAL A 646 -31.92 -13.22 12.98
N PRO A 647 -31.80 -13.95 14.10
CA PRO A 647 -32.58 -13.65 15.29
C PRO A 647 -32.04 -12.38 16.00
N PRO A 648 -32.85 -11.71 16.84
CA PRO A 648 -32.45 -10.47 17.52
C PRO A 648 -31.11 -10.54 18.24
N GLU A 649 -30.81 -11.63 18.92
CA GLU A 649 -29.57 -11.87 19.66
C GLU A 649 -28.31 -11.81 18.79
N ASN A 650 -28.44 -12.00 17.47
CA ASN A 650 -27.33 -11.95 16.50
C ASN A 650 -27.07 -10.54 15.96
N TYR A 651 -27.86 -9.54 16.35
CA TYR A 651 -27.61 -8.15 15.93
C TYR A 651 -28.00 -7.09 16.97
N TRP A 652 -28.45 -7.53 18.15
CA TRP A 652 -28.71 -6.74 19.34
C TRP A 652 -27.88 -7.27 20.51
N VAL A 653 -27.06 -6.40 21.10
CA VAL A 653 -26.10 -6.77 22.15
C VAL A 653 -26.50 -6.16 23.49
N PRO A 654 -26.45 -6.91 24.61
CA PRO A 654 -26.49 -6.30 25.94
C PRO A 654 -25.26 -5.41 26.15
N TRP A 655 -25.47 -4.11 26.34
CA TRP A 655 -24.39 -3.15 26.58
C TRP A 655 -24.04 -3.06 28.06
N ASP A 656 -25.06 -3.02 28.91
CA ASP A 656 -24.93 -2.99 30.37
C ASP A 656 -26.07 -3.81 31.02
N ALA A 657 -26.28 -3.64 32.33
CA ALA A 657 -27.33 -4.35 33.07
C ALA A 657 -28.76 -3.94 32.66
N ALA A 658 -28.94 -2.74 32.11
CA ALA A 658 -30.22 -2.13 31.79
C ALA A 658 -30.47 -1.97 30.29
N THR A 659 -29.44 -1.88 29.46
CA THR A 659 -29.52 -1.44 28.06
C THR A 659 -28.98 -2.49 27.10
N ALA A 660 -29.65 -2.65 25.95
CA ALA A 660 -29.15 -3.43 24.82
C ALA A 660 -29.31 -2.65 23.51
N CYS A 661 -28.33 -2.73 22.63
CA CYS A 661 -28.21 -1.88 21.45
C CYS A 661 -27.99 -2.68 20.16
N MET A 662 -28.45 -2.12 19.05
CA MET A 662 -28.17 -2.62 17.70
C MET A 662 -26.68 -2.51 17.40
N VAL A 663 -26.08 -3.60 16.92
CA VAL A 663 -24.66 -3.67 16.51
C VAL A 663 -24.49 -3.94 15.03
N VAL A 664 -25.31 -3.23 14.24
CA VAL A 664 -25.16 -3.10 12.81
C VAL A 664 -24.71 -1.67 12.55
N PHE A 665 -23.70 -1.49 11.72
CA PHE A 665 -23.09 -0.18 11.48
C PHE A 665 -23.26 0.24 10.02
N SER A 666 -23.25 1.55 9.77
CA SER A 666 -23.05 2.06 8.42
C SER A 666 -21.59 1.85 8.02
N SER A 667 -21.38 1.33 6.82
CA SER A 667 -20.06 1.22 6.19
C SER A 667 -19.47 2.59 5.82
N ALA A 668 -20.29 3.65 5.77
CA ALA A 668 -19.86 5.04 5.66
C ALA A 668 -19.43 5.61 7.04
N ALA A 669 -18.26 5.22 7.54
CA ALA A 669 -17.79 5.69 8.84
C ALA A 669 -17.25 7.14 8.77
N GLY A 670 -18.13 8.14 8.98
CA GLY A 670 -17.82 9.55 9.18
C GLY A 670 -18.34 10.49 8.08
N PRO A 671 -18.43 11.82 8.36
CA PRO A 671 -19.02 12.80 7.44
C PRO A 671 -18.28 12.97 6.10
N ASN A 672 -17.09 12.36 5.95
CA ASN A 672 -16.23 12.41 4.75
C ASN A 672 -15.90 11.02 4.17
N ALA A 673 -16.66 9.97 4.52
CA ALA A 673 -16.40 8.62 4.02
C ALA A 673 -16.64 8.53 2.49
N THR A 674 -15.57 8.33 1.72
CA THR A 674 -15.62 8.15 0.27
C THR A 674 -15.56 6.67 -0.13
N LEU A 675 -15.87 6.38 -1.40
CA LEU A 675 -15.77 5.04 -1.97
C LEU A 675 -14.38 4.43 -1.76
N PRO A 676 -14.27 3.12 -1.49
CA PRO A 676 -15.33 2.11 -1.58
C PRO A 676 -16.02 1.78 -0.24
N MET A 677 -15.64 2.43 0.87
CA MET A 677 -16.14 2.03 2.19
C MET A 677 -17.66 2.22 2.31
N ASN A 678 -18.26 3.15 1.56
CA ASN A 678 -19.72 3.33 1.50
C ASN A 678 -20.45 2.34 0.55
N GLU A 679 -19.74 1.44 -0.12
CA GLU A 679 -20.31 0.56 -1.16
C GLU A 679 -20.12 -0.94 -0.90
N THR A 680 -19.59 -1.32 0.28
CA THR A 680 -19.41 -2.73 0.64
C THR A 680 -20.23 -3.08 1.88
N THR A 681 -21.03 -4.14 1.78
CA THR A 681 -21.67 -4.78 2.93
C THR A 681 -20.76 -5.90 3.45
N VAL A 682 -20.55 -5.96 4.76
CA VAL A 682 -19.80 -7.02 5.44
C VAL A 682 -20.70 -7.67 6.49
N ILE A 683 -20.98 -8.95 6.34
CA ILE A 683 -21.63 -9.78 7.36
C ILE A 683 -20.56 -10.24 8.34
N GLY A 684 -20.56 -9.64 9.54
CA GLY A 684 -19.57 -9.89 10.59
C GLY A 684 -19.88 -11.11 11.45
N ASN A 685 -18.96 -11.48 12.33
CA ASN A 685 -19.00 -12.75 13.06
C ASN A 685 -20.02 -12.78 14.21
N TYR A 686 -20.41 -11.64 14.78
CA TYR A 686 -21.45 -11.59 15.80
C TYR A 686 -22.80 -12.02 15.22
N MET A 687 -23.08 -11.60 13.98
CA MET A 687 -24.26 -12.03 13.24
C MET A 687 -24.24 -13.52 12.89
N GLN A 688 -23.06 -14.14 12.88
CA GLN A 688 -22.83 -15.54 12.52
C GLN A 688 -22.89 -16.52 13.71
N GLN A 689 -23.20 -16.04 14.91
CA GLN A 689 -23.31 -16.87 16.11
C GLN A 689 -24.48 -17.85 16.02
N ASP A 690 -24.32 -19.04 16.62
CA ASP A 690 -25.29 -20.13 16.53
C ASP A 690 -25.74 -20.44 15.09
N MET A 691 -24.81 -20.26 14.15
CA MET A 691 -24.93 -20.70 12.78
C MET A 691 -23.71 -21.54 12.38
N HIS A 692 -23.99 -22.73 11.86
CA HIS A 692 -23.01 -23.54 11.17
C HIS A 692 -22.82 -23.00 9.75
N MET A 693 -21.62 -22.49 9.49
CA MET A 693 -21.21 -21.88 8.23
C MET A 693 -20.35 -22.89 7.47
N LEU A 694 -20.87 -23.49 6.39
CA LEU A 694 -20.12 -24.45 5.55
C LEU A 694 -19.71 -23.79 4.23
N TYR A 695 -18.40 -23.69 4.00
CA TYR A 695 -17.81 -23.25 2.75
C TYR A 695 -17.40 -24.48 1.93
N ASP A 696 -18.21 -24.86 0.95
CA ASP A 696 -17.86 -25.86 -0.06
C ASP A 696 -17.18 -25.17 -1.24
N LEU A 697 -15.86 -25.07 -1.16
CA LEU A 697 -15.05 -24.38 -2.16
C LEU A 697 -14.95 -25.16 -3.47
N GLY A 698 -15.10 -26.49 -3.42
CA GLY A 698 -15.13 -27.35 -4.59
C GLY A 698 -16.34 -27.07 -5.47
N ASN A 699 -17.51 -26.88 -4.85
CA ASN A 699 -18.75 -26.59 -5.56
C ASN A 699 -19.10 -25.11 -5.66
N GLY A 700 -18.34 -24.23 -4.98
CA GLY A 700 -18.60 -22.79 -5.05
C GLY A 700 -19.78 -22.33 -4.20
N VAL A 701 -20.05 -23.02 -3.09
CA VAL A 701 -21.27 -22.82 -2.28
C VAL A 701 -20.91 -22.46 -0.84
N LEU A 702 -21.64 -21.50 -0.28
CA LEU A 702 -21.70 -21.22 1.15
C LEU A 702 -23.07 -21.62 1.69
N SER A 703 -23.09 -22.51 2.68
CA SER A 703 -24.31 -22.94 3.36
C SER A 703 -24.37 -22.41 4.78
N PHE A 704 -25.56 -21.98 5.18
CA PHE A 704 -25.90 -21.44 6.49
C PHE A 704 -26.96 -22.35 7.11
N GLN A 705 -26.72 -22.78 8.35
CA GLN A 705 -27.69 -23.53 9.11
C GLN A 705 -27.68 -23.05 10.56
N GLN A 706 -28.84 -22.69 11.11
CA GLN A 706 -28.95 -22.43 12.55
C GLN A 706 -28.58 -23.70 13.34
N ALA A 707 -27.67 -23.58 14.30
CA ALA A 707 -27.15 -24.68 15.07
C ALA A 707 -26.80 -24.21 16.49
N ASP A 708 -27.00 -25.07 17.49
CA ASP A 708 -26.44 -24.81 18.82
C ASP A 708 -24.95 -25.11 18.81
N CYS A 709 -24.14 -24.06 18.58
CA CYS A 709 -22.71 -24.20 18.42
C CYS A 709 -21.98 -24.62 19.70
N SER A 710 -22.66 -24.63 20.86
CA SER A 710 -22.11 -25.14 22.12
C SER A 710 -22.11 -26.67 22.19
N SER A 711 -22.89 -27.33 21.33
CA SER A 711 -23.11 -28.78 21.31
C SER A 711 -22.37 -29.51 20.18
N VAL A 712 -21.62 -28.77 19.35
CA VAL A 712 -20.97 -29.21 18.10
C VAL A 712 -19.64 -29.93 18.30
#